data_AF-A0A0L0N5B1-F1
#
_entry.id   AF-A0A0L0N5B1-F1
#
_cell.length_a   1.000
_cell.length_b   1.000
_cell.length_c   1.000
_cell.angle_alpha   90.00
_cell.angle_beta   90.00
_cell.angle_gamma   90.00
#
_symmetry.space_group_name_H-M   'P 1'
#
loop_
_entity.id
_entity.type
_entity.pdbx_description
1 polymer ?
#
loop_
_entity_poly.entity_id
_entity_poly.type
_entity_poly.pdbx_seq_one_letter_code
_entity_poly.pdbx_strand_id
1 'polypeptide(L)'
;MELSVAGQLYILAVVAICTIVYVRRSRRAAPSACVPQPPKAGMTFRVRGVPLEWDNVLLCSFLADQDRSASLRVLSLATEVNGQSKTATVSFQNPSASQSWQLHLPEESPRPQCITLDDGFLGLTTLYIPSPEDHKIDVIAVSGLGGHAFGSFKERGGVHMWLRDALPYDLTHENDDRPMGRAMTFGNDTAVAESTSTQNLEDLASSFHSSLLPLVAGPRTRPIIFVAHSLGGLIVKQALISLAKSEKDEDKMLLQAVYGVAFFGVPHDGMDISSLIPMVGNRPNRFLLESISRVNSQVLSTQQREFQRALGREGAAEVFSFYETSLSPTATKAETGEWEMKGPLAVLVTKSSATHCRPWEDGTEHMCAIDRTHSDMVKFGQHDNEYDKARGRLIGLARRAVTRRRRGPGTHFVVPYVENRHFVGRSETLAQLKRQLGLGQRPGDSPARLRVSLHGLGGVGKTQVALAYVFWLCTTCPEISVFWVHASSAERFHQSFFDIAQKCEIPGRDDPKMDVLLLVKNWLGDQNRRRWLMVIDNADDTELFFNKSDTTPNANVENLASYLPESDQGSLLITTRNKQTGIKLTMGKTPIVKDRMEDGDCRTLLQTRLEGNAATDHDLSTLAKRLEYLPLALVQAAAFIQENSITVQEYFELQDDSDQGLVDLLSEEFETVGRDSGAPRAVAQTWMISFQRIERNNTLAGQLLSFMCLLDRQDIPKEFLSHYSNQEQSGGPSSRIQFEKALGALKAFSFIGEENSGRYDMHRLVQLVTRKWLTSRGTISRFGREVLMTISHLFPFGEFETRSVCAAYLSHAYGIVRLGEFETEDEAKAKASLLHCMAGYLNFEGRWAEAELLFVQVMETTRRVLGVEHPSTLSSMNNLAHTWRGIGKIPEALDLMRTCISLGRVKLGPDHPYIQSSISALGLWESDSQDG
;
A
#
# COMPACT_ATOMS: atom_id res chain seq x y z
N MET A 1 -34.66 -47.15 -0.16
CA MET A 1 -33.31 -47.29 -0.75
C MET A 1 -32.61 -45.96 -0.55
N GLU A 2 -31.92 -45.81 0.57
CA GLU A 2 -31.13 -44.62 0.88
C GLU A 2 -29.77 -44.76 0.20
N LEU A 3 -29.50 -43.89 -0.78
CA LEU A 3 -28.16 -43.75 -1.35
C LEU A 3 -27.33 -42.85 -0.42
N SER A 4 -26.11 -43.29 -0.10
CA SER A 4 -25.18 -42.57 0.78
C SER A 4 -24.82 -41.20 0.22
N VAL A 5 -24.38 -40.30 1.10
CA VAL A 5 -23.93 -38.93 0.79
C VAL A 5 -22.86 -38.90 -0.32
N ALA A 6 -22.05 -39.95 -0.44
CA ALA A 6 -21.09 -40.12 -1.53
C ALA A 6 -21.76 -40.30 -2.91
N GLY A 7 -22.91 -40.97 -2.97
CA GLY A 7 -23.72 -41.13 -4.18
C GLY A 7 -24.37 -39.84 -4.65
N GLN A 8 -24.80 -38.98 -3.72
CA GLN A 8 -25.35 -37.65 -4.05
C GLN A 8 -24.26 -36.68 -4.54
N LEU A 9 -23.07 -36.72 -3.95
CA LEU A 9 -21.91 -35.96 -4.45
C LEU A 9 -21.44 -36.45 -5.82
N TYR A 10 -21.50 -37.75 -6.09
CA TYR A 10 -21.16 -38.29 -7.41
C TYR A 10 -22.16 -37.85 -8.49
N ILE A 11 -23.46 -37.80 -8.16
CA ILE A 11 -24.48 -37.31 -9.10
C ILE A 11 -24.34 -35.80 -9.34
N LEU A 12 -24.04 -35.00 -8.32
CA LEU A 12 -23.76 -33.56 -8.49
C LEU A 12 -22.48 -33.30 -9.28
N ALA A 13 -21.42 -34.09 -9.07
CA ALA A 13 -20.19 -34.01 -9.87
C ALA A 13 -20.44 -34.41 -11.33
N VAL A 14 -21.24 -35.46 -11.58
CA VAL A 14 -21.60 -35.88 -12.95
C VAL A 14 -22.50 -34.84 -13.61
N VAL A 15 -23.45 -34.21 -12.91
CA VAL A 15 -24.28 -33.12 -13.47
C VAL A 15 -23.44 -31.88 -13.74
N ALA A 16 -22.49 -31.51 -12.88
CA ALA A 16 -21.57 -30.41 -13.11
C ALA A 16 -20.62 -30.68 -14.30
N ILE A 17 -20.08 -31.90 -14.40
CA ILE A 17 -19.24 -32.31 -15.52
C ILE A 17 -20.08 -32.39 -16.82
N CYS A 18 -21.31 -32.88 -16.78
CA CYS A 18 -22.22 -32.89 -17.93
C CYS A 18 -22.64 -31.48 -18.33
N THR A 19 -22.80 -30.53 -17.40
CA THR A 19 -23.12 -29.13 -17.71
C THR A 19 -21.91 -28.40 -18.29
N ILE A 20 -20.70 -28.67 -17.77
CA ILE A 20 -19.45 -28.13 -18.32
C ILE A 20 -19.14 -28.75 -19.69
N VAL A 21 -19.43 -30.04 -19.89
CA VAL A 21 -19.29 -30.74 -21.18
C VAL A 21 -20.38 -30.32 -22.16
N TYR A 22 -21.60 -30.00 -21.72
CA TYR A 22 -22.68 -29.50 -22.57
C TYR A 22 -22.45 -28.04 -22.98
N VAL A 23 -21.94 -27.20 -22.07
CA VAL A 23 -21.52 -25.82 -22.39
C VAL A 23 -20.25 -25.81 -23.26
N ARG A 24 -19.32 -26.77 -23.10
CA ARG A 24 -18.19 -26.96 -24.02
C ARG A 24 -18.55 -27.66 -25.35
N ARG A 25 -19.62 -28.47 -25.41
CA ARG A 25 -20.12 -29.10 -26.65
C ARG A 25 -21.11 -28.26 -27.45
N SER A 26 -21.70 -27.20 -26.87
CA SER A 26 -22.61 -26.28 -27.57
C SER A 26 -21.88 -25.22 -28.43
N ARG A 27 -20.57 -25.38 -28.67
CA ARG A 27 -19.84 -24.61 -29.68
C ARG A 27 -19.11 -25.55 -30.65
N ARG A 28 -19.87 -26.33 -31.42
CA ARG A 28 -19.39 -26.85 -32.72
C ARG A 28 -20.50 -26.85 -33.77
N ALA A 29 -20.12 -26.30 -34.92
CA ALA A 29 -20.59 -26.59 -36.27
C ALA A 29 -22.03 -26.19 -36.65
N ALA A 30 -22.16 -24.98 -37.19
CA ALA A 30 -23.03 -24.76 -38.35
C ALA A 30 -22.48 -25.56 -39.56
N PRO A 31 -23.35 -26.04 -40.48
CA PRO A 31 -22.97 -26.99 -41.51
C PRO A 31 -21.99 -26.40 -42.53
N SER A 32 -21.12 -27.29 -43.02
CA SER A 32 -20.09 -27.11 -44.03
C SER A 32 -20.53 -26.28 -45.24
N ALA A 33 -20.13 -25.01 -45.28
CA ALA A 33 -19.73 -24.39 -46.54
C ALA A 33 -18.24 -24.69 -46.73
N CYS A 34 -17.88 -25.23 -47.89
CA CYS A 34 -16.52 -25.61 -48.26
C CYS A 34 -15.54 -24.45 -47.96
N VAL A 35 -14.84 -24.51 -46.83
CA VAL A 35 -13.80 -23.52 -46.48
C VAL A 35 -12.62 -23.81 -47.42
N PRO A 36 -12.22 -22.86 -48.27
CA PRO A 36 -11.04 -23.04 -49.11
C PRO A 36 -9.85 -23.29 -48.18
N GLN A 37 -9.00 -24.26 -48.52
CA GLN A 37 -7.71 -24.42 -47.85
C GLN A 37 -7.02 -23.05 -47.69
N PRO A 38 -6.38 -22.76 -46.55
CA PRO A 38 -5.67 -21.50 -46.38
C PRO A 38 -4.65 -21.35 -47.53
N PRO A 39 -4.64 -20.20 -48.23
CA PRO A 39 -3.74 -20.01 -49.36
C PRO A 39 -2.29 -20.13 -48.86
N LYS A 40 -1.43 -20.76 -49.68
CA LYS A 40 0.02 -20.84 -49.41
C LYS A 40 0.53 -19.45 -49.00
N ALA A 41 1.29 -19.39 -47.90
CA ALA A 41 1.78 -18.15 -47.32
C ALA A 41 2.61 -17.36 -48.35
N GLY A 42 2.07 -16.24 -48.84
CA GLY A 42 2.79 -15.32 -49.72
C GLY A 42 4.03 -14.74 -49.03
N MET A 43 5.11 -14.52 -49.79
CA MET A 43 6.30 -13.84 -49.28
C MET A 43 5.94 -12.41 -48.84
N THR A 44 6.55 -11.95 -47.74
CA THR A 44 6.36 -10.59 -47.22
C THR A 44 7.58 -9.75 -47.54
N PHE A 45 7.36 -8.61 -48.18
CA PHE A 45 8.38 -7.64 -48.58
C PHE A 45 8.26 -6.37 -47.74
N ARG A 46 9.39 -5.71 -47.54
CA ARG A 46 9.49 -4.36 -47.02
C ARG A 46 9.52 -3.37 -48.17
N VAL A 47 8.77 -2.28 -48.04
CA VAL A 47 8.76 -1.16 -48.98
C VAL A 47 9.29 0.08 -48.26
N ARG A 48 10.30 0.75 -48.80
CA ARG A 48 10.87 1.99 -48.23
C ARG A 48 10.80 3.14 -49.22
N GLY A 49 10.84 4.37 -48.70
CA GLY A 49 10.77 5.59 -49.52
C GLY A 49 9.36 5.92 -49.97
N VAL A 50 8.32 5.42 -49.29
CA VAL A 50 6.93 5.75 -49.62
C VAL A 50 6.68 7.22 -49.22
N PRO A 51 6.11 8.07 -50.08
CA PRO A 51 5.86 9.46 -49.73
C PRO A 51 4.91 9.63 -48.53
N LEU A 52 5.06 10.72 -47.78
CA LEU A 52 4.33 10.94 -46.52
C LEU A 52 2.82 11.11 -46.73
N GLU A 53 2.43 11.63 -47.88
CA GLU A 53 1.06 11.86 -48.31
C GLU A 53 0.36 10.61 -48.85
N TRP A 54 1.10 9.53 -49.11
CA TRP A 54 0.52 8.28 -49.59
C TRP A 54 -0.13 7.49 -48.45
N ASP A 55 -1.31 6.95 -48.73
CA ASP A 55 -2.03 6.02 -47.87
C ASP A 55 -1.92 4.57 -48.38
N ASN A 56 -2.59 3.64 -47.69
CA ASN A 56 -2.57 2.23 -48.07
C ASN A 56 -3.14 1.99 -49.48
N VAL A 57 -4.11 2.81 -49.91
CA VAL A 57 -4.81 2.63 -51.19
C VAL A 57 -3.89 3.05 -52.34
N LEU A 58 -3.28 4.23 -52.23
CA LEU A 58 -2.33 4.75 -53.23
C LEU A 58 -1.10 3.85 -53.37
N LEU A 59 -0.57 3.36 -52.26
CA LEU A 59 0.56 2.42 -52.31
C LEU A 59 0.15 1.08 -52.95
N CYS A 60 -1.03 0.56 -52.61
CA CYS A 60 -1.54 -0.67 -53.23
C CYS A 60 -1.72 -0.50 -54.74
N SER A 61 -2.35 0.60 -55.19
CA SER A 61 -2.57 0.83 -56.61
C SER A 61 -1.26 1.00 -57.37
N PHE A 62 -0.31 1.75 -56.81
CA PHE A 62 1.00 1.94 -57.45
C PHE A 62 1.76 0.62 -57.61
N LEU A 63 1.79 -0.23 -56.59
CA LEU A 63 2.48 -1.52 -56.67
C LEU A 63 1.74 -2.52 -57.57
N ALA A 64 0.40 -2.48 -57.61
CA ALA A 64 -0.40 -3.32 -58.49
C ALA A 64 -0.24 -2.98 -59.98
N ASP A 65 0.00 -1.70 -60.31
CA ASP A 65 0.27 -1.28 -61.68
C ASP A 65 1.62 -1.81 -62.21
N GLN A 66 2.59 -2.02 -61.32
CA GLN A 66 3.94 -2.51 -61.67
C GLN A 66 3.98 -4.04 -61.82
N ASP A 67 3.19 -4.79 -61.05
CA ASP A 67 3.04 -6.24 -61.21
C ASP A 67 1.56 -6.66 -61.23
N ARG A 68 0.98 -6.70 -62.44
CA ARG A 68 -0.43 -7.05 -62.68
C ARG A 68 -0.77 -8.50 -62.36
N SER A 69 0.21 -9.35 -62.04
CA SER A 69 0.03 -10.80 -61.90
C SER A 69 -0.16 -11.29 -60.46
N ALA A 70 0.11 -10.45 -59.47
CA ALA A 70 0.10 -10.81 -58.06
C ALA A 70 -1.03 -10.13 -57.28
N SER A 71 -1.84 -10.90 -56.54
CA SER A 71 -2.73 -10.31 -55.53
C SER A 71 -1.89 -9.74 -54.38
N LEU A 72 -1.95 -8.42 -54.23
CA LEU A 72 -1.14 -7.63 -53.29
C LEU A 72 -1.94 -7.20 -52.07
N ARG A 73 -1.34 -7.26 -50.89
CA ARG A 73 -1.92 -6.74 -49.65
C ARG A 73 -0.89 -5.94 -48.85
N VAL A 74 -1.15 -4.65 -48.62
CA VAL A 74 -0.41 -3.85 -47.64
C VAL A 74 -0.85 -4.27 -46.24
N LEU A 75 0.10 -4.70 -45.42
CA LEU A 75 -0.10 -5.20 -44.06
C LEU A 75 0.21 -4.14 -43.00
N SER A 76 1.15 -3.23 -43.26
CA SER A 76 1.36 -2.02 -42.46
C SER A 76 1.95 -0.90 -43.31
N LEU A 77 1.73 0.34 -42.86
CA LEU A 77 2.33 1.55 -43.40
C LEU A 77 2.61 2.50 -42.22
N ALA A 78 3.87 2.84 -42.00
CA ALA A 78 4.30 3.64 -40.86
C ALA A 78 5.38 4.65 -41.25
N THR A 79 5.36 5.84 -40.67
CA THR A 79 6.40 6.86 -40.89
C THR A 79 7.74 6.39 -40.35
N GLU A 80 8.80 6.57 -41.14
CA GLU A 80 10.17 6.26 -40.74
C GLU A 80 10.66 7.16 -39.60
N VAL A 81 11.71 6.72 -38.91
CA VAL A 81 12.25 7.42 -37.76
C VAL A 81 12.77 8.82 -38.11
N ASN A 82 13.31 8.99 -39.31
CA ASN A 82 13.78 10.28 -39.83
C ASN A 82 12.64 11.26 -40.17
N GLY A 83 11.38 10.80 -40.19
CA GLY A 83 10.21 11.60 -40.56
C GLY A 83 10.16 12.02 -42.04
N GLN A 84 11.03 11.50 -42.90
CA GLN A 84 11.15 11.92 -44.30
C GLN A 84 10.33 11.06 -45.27
N SER A 85 10.07 9.81 -44.91
CA SER A 85 9.28 8.88 -45.73
C SER A 85 8.52 7.89 -44.85
N LYS A 86 7.69 7.04 -45.47
CA LYS A 86 7.01 5.90 -44.86
C LYS A 86 7.66 4.58 -45.29
N THR A 87 7.63 3.60 -44.40
CA THR A 87 7.92 2.20 -44.68
C THR A 87 6.62 1.39 -44.64
N ALA A 88 6.49 0.40 -45.52
CA ALA A 88 5.36 -0.53 -45.53
C ALA A 88 5.81 -1.99 -45.45
N THR A 89 4.95 -2.87 -44.95
CA THR A 89 5.08 -4.32 -45.13
C THR A 89 3.98 -4.81 -46.06
N VAL A 90 4.33 -5.58 -47.09
CA VAL A 90 3.42 -5.99 -48.17
C VAL A 90 3.55 -7.48 -48.43
N SER A 91 2.44 -8.17 -48.68
CA SER A 91 2.44 -9.59 -49.05
C SER A 91 2.00 -9.80 -50.50
N PHE A 92 2.74 -10.65 -51.21
CA PHE A 92 2.45 -11.08 -52.58
C PHE A 92 2.12 -12.58 -52.59
N GLN A 93 1.00 -13.00 -53.20
CA GLN A 93 0.63 -14.41 -53.27
C GLN A 93 1.41 -15.20 -54.34
N ASN A 94 1.83 -14.56 -55.44
CA ASN A 94 2.66 -15.14 -56.50
C ASN A 94 3.65 -14.08 -57.02
N PRO A 95 4.84 -13.93 -56.43
CA PRO A 95 5.81 -12.94 -56.91
C PRO A 95 6.44 -13.39 -58.24
N SER A 96 6.52 -12.48 -59.21
CA SER A 96 7.11 -12.74 -60.53
C SER A 96 8.64 -12.88 -60.50
N ALA A 97 9.32 -12.41 -59.45
CA ALA A 97 10.78 -12.52 -59.30
C ALA A 97 11.24 -12.32 -57.84
N SER A 98 12.34 -12.98 -57.47
CA SER A 98 13.03 -12.90 -56.18
C SER A 98 14.09 -11.78 -56.12
N GLN A 99 13.82 -10.61 -56.70
CA GLN A 99 14.79 -9.49 -56.77
C GLN A 99 14.28 -8.23 -56.08
N SER A 100 15.20 -7.50 -55.46
CA SER A 100 14.96 -6.13 -54.95
C SER A 100 14.54 -5.21 -56.10
N TRP A 101 13.39 -4.55 -55.98
CA TRP A 101 12.92 -3.59 -56.98
C TRP A 101 13.25 -2.16 -56.56
N GLN A 102 13.77 -1.36 -57.49
CA GLN A 102 13.83 0.10 -57.35
C GLN A 102 12.84 0.70 -58.34
N LEU A 103 11.76 1.28 -57.83
CA LEU A 103 10.68 1.86 -58.60
C LEU A 103 10.78 3.38 -58.53
N HIS A 104 10.87 4.04 -59.68
CA HIS A 104 10.88 5.50 -59.75
C HIS A 104 9.46 6.05 -59.62
N LEU A 105 9.29 7.08 -58.80
CA LEU A 105 8.01 7.78 -58.67
C LEU A 105 7.74 8.66 -59.91
N PRO A 106 6.47 8.85 -60.31
CA PRO A 106 6.11 9.75 -61.41
C PRO A 106 6.60 11.18 -61.15
N GLU A 107 7.05 11.87 -62.21
CA GLU A 107 7.71 13.19 -62.17
C GLU A 107 6.79 14.33 -61.68
N GLU A 108 6.59 14.46 -60.37
CA GLU A 108 6.03 15.68 -59.76
C GLU A 108 6.80 16.16 -58.50
N SER A 109 7.95 15.54 -58.19
CA SER A 109 8.76 15.88 -57.01
C SER A 109 10.12 16.51 -57.35
N PRO A 110 10.58 17.53 -56.59
CA PRO A 110 11.83 18.25 -56.86
C PRO A 110 13.12 17.44 -56.60
N ARG A 111 13.00 16.18 -56.17
CA ARG A 111 14.10 15.22 -56.03
C ARG A 111 13.64 13.85 -56.54
N PRO A 112 14.47 13.09 -57.26
CA PRO A 112 14.13 11.73 -57.67
C PRO A 112 13.98 10.86 -56.41
N GLN A 113 12.74 10.60 -56.02
CA GLN A 113 12.41 9.65 -54.96
C GLN A 113 12.19 8.28 -55.60
N CYS A 114 12.85 7.25 -55.06
CA CYS A 114 12.64 5.87 -55.47
C CYS A 114 12.00 5.10 -54.32
N ILE A 115 11.03 4.26 -54.65
CA ILE A 115 10.49 3.26 -53.75
C ILE A 115 11.34 2.01 -53.90
N THR A 116 11.84 1.48 -52.79
CA THR A 116 12.63 0.24 -52.77
C THR A 116 11.84 -0.89 -52.15
N LEU A 117 11.81 -2.05 -52.81
CA LEU A 117 11.27 -3.29 -52.28
C LEU A 117 12.41 -4.25 -51.97
N ASP A 118 12.45 -4.79 -50.75
CA ASP A 118 13.38 -5.84 -50.34
C ASP A 118 12.71 -6.87 -49.43
N ASP A 119 13.20 -8.10 -49.44
CA ASP A 119 12.78 -9.17 -48.54
C ASP A 119 13.77 -9.40 -47.39
N GLY A 120 14.92 -8.73 -47.37
CA GLY A 120 15.96 -8.94 -46.34
C GLY A 120 15.68 -8.26 -45.01
N PHE A 121 14.92 -7.15 -44.98
CA PHE A 121 14.64 -6.34 -43.79
C PHE A 121 15.91 -5.87 -43.05
N LEU A 122 17.01 -5.63 -43.77
CA LEU A 122 18.28 -5.16 -43.20
C LEU A 122 18.16 -3.71 -42.69
N GLY A 123 18.72 -3.43 -41.52
CA GLY A 123 18.59 -2.16 -40.83
C GLY A 123 17.24 -1.95 -40.12
N LEU A 124 17.00 -0.73 -39.64
CA LEU A 124 15.83 -0.40 -38.82
C LEU A 124 14.54 -0.27 -39.67
N THR A 125 13.51 -1.00 -39.31
CA THR A 125 12.21 -1.04 -40.00
C THR A 125 11.11 -0.68 -39.02
N THR A 126 10.33 0.36 -39.33
CA THR A 126 9.15 0.75 -38.52
C THR A 126 7.96 -0.10 -38.94
N LEU A 127 7.40 -0.84 -37.99
CA LEU A 127 6.28 -1.77 -38.24
C LEU A 127 4.93 -1.12 -37.94
N TYR A 128 4.89 -0.29 -36.90
CA TYR A 128 3.71 0.42 -36.43
C TYR A 128 4.12 1.71 -35.74
N ILE A 129 3.36 2.79 -35.94
CA ILE A 129 3.52 4.06 -35.22
C ILE A 129 2.15 4.56 -34.73
N PRO A 130 1.99 4.92 -33.45
CA PRO A 130 0.76 5.53 -32.93
C PRO A 130 0.63 6.99 -33.38
N SER A 131 -0.50 7.64 -33.05
CA SER A 131 -0.68 9.07 -33.31
C SER A 131 0.44 9.90 -32.63
N PRO A 132 0.85 11.06 -33.18
CA PRO A 132 1.89 11.89 -32.57
C PRO A 132 1.60 12.29 -31.11
N GLU A 133 0.32 12.47 -30.77
CA GLU A 133 -0.12 12.80 -29.41
C GLU A 133 -0.01 11.61 -28.46
N ASP A 134 -0.30 10.40 -28.94
CA ASP A 134 -0.29 9.17 -28.14
C ASP A 134 1.11 8.52 -28.08
N HIS A 135 2.04 8.86 -28.99
CA HIS A 135 3.38 8.27 -29.04
C HIS A 135 4.22 8.61 -27.79
N LYS A 136 4.29 7.68 -26.84
CA LYS A 136 5.03 7.83 -25.57
C LYS A 136 6.32 7.04 -25.52
N ILE A 137 6.43 5.92 -26.23
CA ILE A 137 7.54 4.98 -26.09
C ILE A 137 7.95 4.32 -27.42
N ASP A 138 9.22 3.94 -27.53
CA ASP A 138 9.78 3.19 -28.65
C ASP A 138 10.18 1.78 -28.23
N VAL A 139 9.74 0.77 -28.99
CA VAL A 139 10.14 -0.64 -28.80
C VAL A 139 10.85 -1.13 -30.05
N ILE A 140 12.09 -1.60 -29.87
CA ILE A 140 12.97 -1.99 -30.97
C ILE A 140 13.39 -3.44 -30.76
N ALA A 141 12.94 -4.30 -31.67
CA ALA A 141 13.29 -5.70 -31.67
C ALA A 141 14.54 -5.98 -32.51
N VAL A 142 15.47 -6.78 -31.99
CA VAL A 142 16.76 -7.09 -32.66
C VAL A 142 16.84 -8.60 -32.84
N SER A 143 16.97 -9.05 -34.10
CA SER A 143 17.01 -10.48 -34.42
C SER A 143 18.36 -11.14 -34.07
N GLY A 144 18.31 -12.45 -33.88
CA GLY A 144 19.45 -13.29 -33.58
C GLY A 144 20.27 -13.73 -34.79
N LEU A 145 21.24 -14.61 -34.53
CA LEU A 145 22.16 -15.18 -35.53
C LEU A 145 21.38 -15.91 -36.63
N GLY A 146 21.65 -15.58 -37.90
CA GLY A 146 20.96 -16.15 -39.05
C GLY A 146 19.47 -15.81 -39.13
N GLY A 147 18.99 -14.91 -38.25
CA GLY A 147 17.59 -14.57 -38.11
C GLY A 147 17.20 -13.44 -39.06
N HIS A 148 16.30 -13.75 -40.00
CA HIS A 148 15.59 -12.75 -40.78
C HIS A 148 14.80 -11.82 -39.83
N ALA A 149 14.99 -10.50 -39.88
CA ALA A 149 14.44 -9.58 -38.87
C ALA A 149 12.92 -9.71 -38.70
N PHE A 150 12.16 -9.62 -39.79
CA PHE A 150 10.71 -9.83 -39.78
C PHE A 150 10.32 -11.27 -39.43
N GLY A 151 10.97 -12.26 -40.07
CA GLY A 151 10.66 -13.68 -39.87
C GLY A 151 10.98 -14.22 -38.48
N SER A 152 11.92 -13.62 -37.75
CA SER A 152 12.31 -14.04 -36.40
C SER A 152 11.18 -13.86 -35.40
N PHE A 153 10.40 -12.79 -35.55
CA PHE A 153 9.26 -12.45 -34.69
C PHE A 153 7.90 -12.79 -35.32
N LYS A 154 7.90 -13.55 -36.42
CA LYS A 154 6.70 -14.07 -37.08
C LYS A 154 6.44 -15.50 -36.64
N GLU A 155 5.16 -15.84 -36.43
CA GLU A 155 4.75 -17.20 -36.08
C GLU A 155 5.26 -18.23 -37.11
N ARG A 156 5.57 -19.45 -36.64
CA ARG A 156 6.13 -20.50 -37.52
C ARG A 156 5.04 -21.01 -38.47
N GLY A 157 5.28 -20.89 -39.78
CA GLY A 157 4.37 -21.37 -40.83
C GLY A 157 3.13 -20.50 -41.08
N GLY A 158 3.00 -19.37 -40.38
CA GLY A 158 1.86 -18.46 -40.52
C GLY A 158 2.25 -17.05 -40.96
N VAL A 159 1.30 -16.12 -40.79
CA VAL A 159 1.39 -14.72 -41.25
C VAL A 159 1.37 -13.71 -40.11
N HIS A 160 1.03 -14.14 -38.89
CA HIS A 160 0.98 -13.28 -37.72
C HIS A 160 2.38 -12.89 -37.25
N MET A 161 2.61 -11.59 -37.10
CA MET A 161 3.86 -11.01 -36.62
C MET A 161 3.55 -10.14 -35.41
N TRP A 162 3.78 -10.68 -34.21
CA TRP A 162 3.24 -10.13 -32.96
C TRP A 162 3.73 -8.71 -32.65
N LEU A 163 4.93 -8.31 -33.08
CA LEU A 163 5.42 -6.92 -32.90
C LEU A 163 4.61 -5.90 -33.73
N ARG A 164 4.00 -6.32 -34.84
CA ARG A 164 3.15 -5.50 -35.70
C ARG A 164 1.67 -5.66 -35.32
N ASP A 165 1.24 -6.90 -35.11
CA ASP A 165 -0.17 -7.28 -35.08
C ASP A 165 -0.77 -7.35 -33.67
N ALA A 166 0.06 -7.43 -32.61
CA ALA A 166 -0.40 -7.56 -31.22
C ALA A 166 0.18 -6.48 -30.30
N LEU A 167 1.51 -6.41 -30.20
CA LEU A 167 2.22 -5.55 -29.24
C LEU A 167 1.75 -4.08 -29.24
N PRO A 168 1.53 -3.42 -30.39
CA PRO A 168 1.07 -2.03 -30.37
C PRO A 168 -0.29 -1.84 -29.69
N TYR A 169 -1.17 -2.82 -29.84
CA TYR A 169 -2.52 -2.83 -29.25
C TYR A 169 -2.53 -3.31 -27.79
N ASP A 170 -1.41 -3.85 -27.32
CA ASP A 170 -1.19 -4.21 -25.92
C ASP A 170 -0.50 -3.11 -25.12
N LEU A 171 0.30 -2.28 -25.80
CA LEU A 171 0.96 -1.12 -25.23
C LEU A 171 0.02 0.09 -25.29
N THR A 172 -0.98 0.10 -24.40
CA THR A 172 -2.05 1.12 -24.39
C THR A 172 -2.05 1.99 -23.14
N HIS A 173 -2.63 3.19 -23.28
CA HIS A 173 -2.94 4.09 -22.17
C HIS A 173 -3.91 3.46 -21.17
N GLU A 174 -3.66 3.65 -19.86
CA GLU A 174 -4.46 3.02 -18.79
C GLU A 174 -5.94 3.45 -18.77
N ASN A 175 -6.28 4.58 -19.39
CA ASN A 175 -7.60 5.19 -19.28
C ASN A 175 -8.49 5.01 -20.52
N ASP A 176 -7.91 4.74 -21.70
CA ASP A 176 -8.66 4.81 -22.96
C ASP A 176 -8.19 3.83 -24.05
N ASP A 177 -7.37 2.83 -23.69
CA ASP A 177 -6.90 1.74 -24.56
C ASP A 177 -6.26 2.19 -25.89
N ARG A 178 -5.83 3.45 -26.01
CA ARG A 178 -5.13 3.94 -27.20
C ARG A 178 -3.67 3.45 -27.24
N PRO A 179 -3.18 2.92 -28.38
CA PRO A 179 -1.78 2.54 -28.56
C PRO A 179 -0.82 3.69 -28.29
N MET A 180 0.20 3.45 -27.46
CA MET A 180 1.20 4.47 -27.10
C MET A 180 2.62 4.14 -27.58
N GLY A 181 2.86 2.92 -28.05
CA GLY A 181 4.19 2.42 -28.43
C GLY A 181 4.40 2.35 -29.94
N ARG A 182 5.51 2.91 -30.43
CA ARG A 182 6.02 2.64 -31.78
C ARG A 182 6.81 1.33 -31.76
N ALA A 183 6.50 0.41 -32.67
CA ALA A 183 7.16 -0.88 -32.77
C ALA A 183 8.07 -0.93 -34.01
N MET A 184 9.31 -1.38 -33.81
CA MET A 184 10.34 -1.46 -34.83
C MET A 184 11.08 -2.80 -34.76
N THR A 185 11.68 -3.22 -35.88
CA THR A 185 12.62 -4.34 -35.92
C THR A 185 13.92 -3.90 -36.60
N PHE A 186 15.05 -4.46 -36.16
CA PHE A 186 16.36 -4.23 -36.74
C PHE A 186 16.94 -5.55 -37.24
N GLY A 187 17.36 -5.56 -38.51
CA GLY A 187 17.98 -6.71 -39.16
C GLY A 187 19.46 -6.52 -39.44
N ASN A 188 20.23 -7.59 -39.32
CA ASN A 188 21.64 -7.65 -39.64
C ASN A 188 21.93 -8.79 -40.63
N ASP A 189 22.94 -8.61 -41.47
CA ASP A 189 23.43 -9.69 -42.34
C ASP A 189 24.32 -10.65 -41.54
N THR A 190 23.67 -11.63 -40.90
CA THR A 190 24.31 -12.62 -40.03
C THR A 190 24.02 -14.04 -40.49
N ALA A 191 23.85 -14.25 -41.80
CA ALA A 191 23.63 -15.57 -42.36
C ALA A 191 24.73 -16.56 -41.89
N VAL A 192 24.32 -17.77 -41.53
CA VAL A 192 25.22 -18.81 -41.04
C VAL A 192 25.78 -19.61 -42.22
N ALA A 193 24.90 -20.14 -43.08
CA ALA A 193 25.30 -20.82 -44.30
C ALA A 193 25.55 -19.79 -45.40
N GLU A 194 26.54 -20.09 -46.22
CA GLU A 194 26.86 -19.37 -47.45
C GLU A 194 27.21 -17.88 -47.32
N SER A 195 27.32 -17.35 -46.10
CA SER A 195 27.57 -15.94 -45.86
C SER A 195 28.88 -15.42 -46.48
N THR A 196 28.78 -14.22 -47.05
CA THR A 196 29.90 -13.40 -47.53
C THR A 196 30.23 -12.24 -46.59
N SER A 197 29.46 -12.05 -45.51
CA SER A 197 29.71 -10.99 -44.54
C SER A 197 31.02 -11.25 -43.78
N THR A 198 31.77 -10.17 -43.51
CA THR A 198 33.00 -10.17 -42.72
C THR A 198 32.84 -9.40 -41.41
N GLN A 199 31.60 -9.06 -41.03
CA GLN A 199 31.30 -8.18 -39.91
C GLN A 199 31.54 -8.90 -38.58
N ASN A 200 32.22 -8.22 -37.66
CA ASN A 200 32.35 -8.66 -36.28
C ASN A 200 31.25 -8.05 -35.39
N LEU A 201 31.26 -8.38 -34.10
CA LEU A 201 30.25 -7.89 -33.15
C LEU A 201 30.28 -6.36 -32.94
N GLU A 202 31.44 -5.73 -33.08
CA GLU A 202 31.59 -4.27 -33.00
C GLU A 202 31.01 -3.59 -34.26
N ASP A 203 31.27 -4.13 -35.45
CA ASP A 203 30.71 -3.61 -36.71
C ASP A 203 29.18 -3.64 -36.70
N LEU A 204 28.61 -4.76 -36.22
CA LEU A 204 27.17 -4.93 -36.06
C LEU A 204 26.59 -3.93 -35.03
N ALA A 205 27.30 -3.72 -33.92
CA ALA A 205 26.90 -2.76 -32.90
C ALA A 205 26.99 -1.31 -33.40
N SER A 206 27.99 -0.96 -34.19
CA SER A 206 28.13 0.37 -34.83
C SER A 206 27.04 0.62 -35.88
N SER A 207 26.68 -0.39 -36.67
CA SER A 207 25.54 -0.31 -37.59
C SER A 207 24.23 -0.09 -36.83
N PHE A 208 24.01 -0.85 -35.75
CA PHE A 208 22.85 -0.69 -34.88
C PHE A 208 22.80 0.70 -34.26
N HIS A 209 23.88 1.15 -33.64
CA HIS A 209 24.02 2.50 -33.07
C HIS A 209 23.68 3.60 -34.07
N SER A 210 24.26 3.56 -35.27
CA SER A 210 24.01 4.55 -36.33
C SER A 210 22.53 4.64 -36.71
N SER A 211 21.82 3.49 -36.69
CA SER A 211 20.39 3.44 -36.99
C SER A 211 19.49 4.05 -35.91
N LEU A 212 20.01 4.19 -34.67
CA LEU A 212 19.26 4.73 -33.53
C LEU A 212 19.37 6.25 -33.40
N LEU A 213 20.42 6.89 -33.94
CA LEU A 213 20.66 8.34 -33.83
C LEU A 213 19.45 9.20 -34.24
N PRO A 214 18.67 8.88 -35.29
CA PRO A 214 17.47 9.64 -35.63
C PRO A 214 16.39 9.68 -34.52
N LEU A 215 16.41 8.76 -33.55
CA LEU A 215 15.46 8.72 -32.43
C LEU A 215 15.69 9.88 -31.43
N VAL A 216 16.90 10.40 -31.36
CA VAL A 216 17.28 11.48 -30.44
C VAL A 216 17.38 12.85 -31.12
N ALA A 217 17.33 12.90 -32.46
CA ALA A 217 17.41 14.13 -33.24
C ALA A 217 16.15 15.02 -33.16
N GLY A 218 15.04 14.50 -32.62
CA GLY A 218 13.78 15.24 -32.46
C GLY A 218 13.72 16.10 -31.19
N PRO A 219 12.75 17.04 -31.09
CA PRO A 219 12.59 17.95 -29.96
C PRO A 219 12.25 17.24 -28.62
N ARG A 220 11.79 16.00 -28.70
CA ARG A 220 11.55 15.13 -27.55
C ARG A 220 12.10 13.75 -27.89
N THR A 221 13.17 13.36 -27.23
CA THR A 221 13.56 11.95 -27.12
C THR A 221 12.37 11.19 -26.50
N ARG A 222 12.25 9.88 -26.67
CA ARG A 222 11.26 9.01 -25.97
C ARG A 222 11.97 7.87 -25.25
N PRO A 223 11.40 7.25 -24.20
CA PRO A 223 11.99 6.05 -23.62
C PRO A 223 12.07 4.93 -24.67
N ILE A 224 13.11 4.12 -24.59
CA ILE A 224 13.39 3.02 -25.51
C ILE A 224 13.41 1.71 -24.72
N ILE A 225 12.74 0.71 -25.27
CA ILE A 225 12.79 -0.68 -24.84
C ILE A 225 13.40 -1.52 -25.95
N PHE A 226 14.44 -2.28 -25.64
CA PHE A 226 14.99 -3.27 -26.56
C PHE A 226 14.41 -4.66 -26.32
N VAL A 227 14.02 -5.34 -27.39
CA VAL A 227 13.60 -6.75 -27.37
C VAL A 227 14.61 -7.53 -28.20
N ALA A 228 15.53 -8.22 -27.57
CA ALA A 228 16.71 -8.74 -28.27
C ALA A 228 16.82 -10.25 -28.12
N HIS A 229 16.91 -10.96 -29.26
CA HIS A 229 16.99 -12.41 -29.31
C HIS A 229 18.40 -12.87 -29.65
N SER A 230 18.94 -13.84 -28.89
CA SER A 230 20.22 -14.50 -29.19
C SER A 230 21.36 -13.49 -29.46
N LEU A 231 22.05 -13.56 -30.62
CA LEU A 231 23.10 -12.61 -31.02
C LEU A 231 22.65 -11.14 -30.98
N GLY A 232 21.37 -10.85 -31.25
CA GLY A 232 20.81 -9.50 -31.17
C GLY A 232 20.98 -8.89 -29.77
N GLY A 233 20.92 -9.70 -28.71
CA GLY A 233 21.18 -9.24 -27.35
C GLY A 233 22.63 -8.81 -27.12
N LEU A 234 23.58 -9.53 -27.73
CA LEU A 234 25.00 -9.18 -27.66
C LEU A 234 25.32 -7.91 -28.45
N ILE A 235 24.64 -7.69 -29.58
CA ILE A 235 24.72 -6.45 -30.37
C ILE A 235 24.22 -5.28 -29.53
N VAL A 236 23.07 -5.43 -28.86
CA VAL A 236 22.51 -4.41 -27.95
C VAL A 236 23.48 -4.13 -26.80
N LYS A 237 24.06 -5.16 -26.16
CA LYS A 237 25.06 -4.98 -25.09
C LYS A 237 26.27 -4.18 -25.58
N GLN A 238 26.85 -4.57 -26.71
CA GLN A 238 28.01 -3.88 -27.27
C GLN A 238 27.70 -2.41 -27.61
N ALA A 239 26.55 -2.15 -28.24
CA ALA A 239 26.14 -0.79 -28.58
C ALA A 239 25.97 0.07 -27.32
N LEU A 240 25.34 -0.45 -26.26
CA LEU A 240 25.18 0.25 -24.99
C LEU A 240 26.52 0.51 -24.29
N ILE A 241 27.47 -0.43 -24.35
CA ILE A 241 28.82 -0.24 -23.83
C ILE A 241 29.53 0.90 -24.59
N SER A 242 29.42 0.92 -25.92
CA SER A 242 30.00 1.98 -26.75
C SER A 242 29.37 3.34 -26.45
N LEU A 243 28.05 3.40 -26.30
CA LEU A 243 27.33 4.62 -25.92
C LEU A 243 27.76 5.15 -24.55
N ALA A 244 27.93 4.26 -23.56
CA ALA A 244 28.38 4.63 -22.21
C ALA A 244 29.81 5.18 -22.17
N LYS A 245 30.64 4.87 -23.17
CA LYS A 245 32.01 5.37 -23.32
C LYS A 245 32.11 6.63 -24.18
N SER A 246 31.03 7.00 -24.89
CA SER A 246 31.04 8.14 -25.81
C SER A 246 30.88 9.47 -25.09
N GLU A 247 31.63 10.48 -25.54
CA GLU A 247 31.51 11.85 -25.04
C GLU A 247 30.46 12.67 -25.79
N LYS A 248 29.95 12.17 -26.93
CA LYS A 248 28.96 12.88 -27.77
C LYS A 248 27.62 13.03 -27.04
N ASP A 249 27.02 14.21 -27.12
CA ASP A 249 25.76 14.49 -26.43
C ASP A 249 24.60 13.64 -26.95
N GLU A 250 24.53 13.39 -28.26
CA GLU A 250 23.54 12.50 -28.87
C GLU A 250 23.61 11.08 -28.29
N ASP A 251 24.81 10.56 -28.06
CA ASP A 251 25.03 9.22 -27.52
C ASP A 251 24.62 9.14 -26.04
N LYS A 252 24.89 10.19 -25.27
CA LYS A 252 24.43 10.31 -23.87
C LYS A 252 22.91 10.41 -23.80
N MET A 253 22.29 11.19 -24.68
CA MET A 253 20.83 11.29 -24.77
C MET A 253 20.20 9.96 -25.16
N LEU A 254 20.82 9.23 -26.10
CA LEU A 254 20.36 7.91 -26.51
C LEU A 254 20.47 6.91 -25.36
N LEU A 255 21.60 6.88 -24.64
CA LEU A 255 21.77 6.01 -23.48
C LEU A 255 20.76 6.31 -22.38
N GLN A 256 20.50 7.59 -22.08
CA GLN A 256 19.49 8.01 -21.11
C GLN A 256 18.05 7.71 -21.57
N ALA A 257 17.83 7.56 -22.87
CA ALA A 257 16.54 7.16 -23.42
C ALA A 257 16.26 5.67 -23.17
N VAL A 258 17.29 4.83 -23.07
CA VAL A 258 17.13 3.39 -22.87
C VAL A 258 16.65 3.12 -21.44
N TYR A 259 15.40 2.70 -21.30
CA TYR A 259 14.79 2.39 -20.01
C TYR A 259 14.94 0.92 -19.64
N GLY A 260 14.83 0.02 -20.62
CA GLY A 260 14.99 -1.39 -20.33
C GLY A 260 15.18 -2.30 -21.53
N VAL A 261 15.56 -3.54 -21.23
CA VAL A 261 15.97 -4.54 -22.21
C VAL A 261 15.34 -5.89 -21.86
N ALA A 262 14.63 -6.48 -22.80
CA ALA A 262 14.11 -7.83 -22.73
C ALA A 262 14.98 -8.76 -23.59
N PHE A 263 15.78 -9.60 -22.92
CA PHE A 263 16.65 -10.57 -23.56
C PHE A 263 15.95 -11.92 -23.72
N PHE A 264 15.92 -12.44 -24.94
CA PHE A 264 15.38 -13.77 -25.26
C PHE A 264 16.51 -14.71 -25.64
N GLY A 265 16.85 -15.64 -24.75
CA GLY A 265 17.89 -16.65 -24.99
C GLY A 265 19.24 -16.03 -25.33
N VAL A 266 19.62 -14.92 -24.72
CA VAL A 266 20.88 -14.24 -25.08
C VAL A 266 22.05 -15.00 -24.45
N PRO A 267 23.06 -15.42 -25.21
CA PRO A 267 24.14 -16.23 -24.67
C PRO A 267 25.19 -15.36 -23.96
N HIS A 268 24.89 -14.87 -22.76
CA HIS A 268 25.81 -14.02 -22.00
C HIS A 268 27.11 -14.73 -21.64
N ASP A 269 27.04 -16.03 -21.33
CA ASP A 269 28.19 -16.90 -21.05
C ASP A 269 28.47 -17.89 -22.21
N GLY A 270 27.93 -17.59 -23.40
CA GLY A 270 28.11 -18.35 -24.63
C GLY A 270 27.03 -19.41 -24.89
N MET A 271 27.03 -19.91 -26.12
CA MET A 271 26.09 -20.91 -26.63
C MET A 271 26.82 -22.13 -27.22
N ASP A 272 26.11 -23.25 -27.33
CA ASP A 272 26.61 -24.40 -28.09
C ASP A 272 26.47 -24.15 -29.59
N ILE A 273 27.62 -23.91 -30.23
CA ILE A 273 27.72 -23.66 -31.68
C ILE A 273 28.32 -24.86 -32.42
N SER A 274 28.57 -25.99 -31.74
CA SER A 274 29.40 -27.08 -32.29
C SER A 274 28.84 -27.65 -33.59
N SER A 275 27.52 -27.66 -33.74
CA SER A 275 26.83 -28.06 -34.99
C SER A 275 26.84 -26.98 -36.09
N LEU A 276 27.04 -25.71 -35.74
CA LEU A 276 27.04 -24.57 -36.68
C LEU A 276 28.43 -24.31 -37.28
N ILE A 277 29.51 -24.66 -36.57
CA ILE A 277 30.89 -24.46 -37.07
C ILE A 277 31.11 -25.13 -38.45
N PRO A 278 30.71 -26.40 -38.67
CA PRO A 278 30.86 -27.05 -39.97
C PRO A 278 30.07 -26.39 -41.12
N MET A 279 28.94 -25.74 -40.81
CA MET A 279 28.08 -25.05 -41.77
C MET A 279 28.76 -23.81 -42.38
N VAL A 280 29.64 -23.18 -41.60
CA VAL A 280 30.39 -21.98 -42.02
C VAL A 280 31.75 -22.36 -42.62
N GLY A 281 32.36 -23.43 -42.16
CA GLY A 281 33.66 -23.90 -42.67
C GLY A 281 34.76 -22.86 -42.43
N ASN A 282 35.52 -22.50 -43.47
CA ASN A 282 36.58 -21.49 -43.42
C ASN A 282 36.12 -20.11 -43.93
N ARG A 283 34.81 -19.84 -43.95
CA ARG A 283 34.25 -18.56 -44.43
C ARG A 283 34.43 -17.42 -43.41
N PRO A 284 34.31 -16.14 -43.82
CA PRO A 284 34.67 -15.00 -42.97
C PRO A 284 33.82 -14.84 -41.70
N ASN A 285 32.54 -15.23 -41.72
CA ASN A 285 31.66 -15.19 -40.54
C ASN A 285 32.04 -16.18 -39.41
N ARG A 286 33.04 -17.04 -39.60
CA ARG A 286 33.48 -18.01 -38.59
C ARG A 286 33.92 -17.34 -37.29
N PHE A 287 34.65 -16.23 -37.38
CA PHE A 287 35.13 -15.50 -36.21
C PHE A 287 33.98 -14.97 -35.34
N LEU A 288 32.92 -14.44 -35.96
CA LEU A 288 31.72 -13.98 -35.27
C LEU A 288 31.04 -15.13 -34.51
N LEU A 289 30.92 -16.31 -35.13
CA LEU A 289 30.38 -17.52 -34.50
C LEU A 289 31.25 -18.00 -33.34
N GLU A 290 32.57 -18.11 -33.53
CA GLU A 290 33.48 -18.53 -32.47
C GLU A 290 33.46 -17.54 -31.29
N SER A 291 33.27 -16.25 -31.55
CA SER A 291 33.14 -15.23 -30.50
C SER A 291 31.94 -15.40 -29.58
N ILE A 292 30.89 -16.13 -30.00
CA ILE A 292 29.71 -16.41 -29.18
C ILE A 292 29.68 -17.83 -28.60
N SER A 293 30.76 -18.60 -28.82
CA SER A 293 30.93 -19.95 -28.28
C SER A 293 30.97 -19.96 -26.75
N ARG A 294 30.46 -21.04 -26.16
CA ARG A 294 30.64 -21.34 -24.72
C ARG A 294 32.11 -21.63 -24.34
N VAL A 295 32.97 -21.93 -25.32
CA VAL A 295 34.39 -22.25 -25.08
C VAL A 295 35.27 -21.01 -25.26
N ASN A 296 35.87 -20.53 -24.16
CA ASN A 296 36.93 -19.51 -24.15
C ASN A 296 36.64 -18.18 -24.88
N SER A 297 35.39 -17.69 -24.86
CA SER A 297 35.09 -16.38 -25.43
C SER A 297 35.57 -15.21 -24.54
N GLN A 298 36.68 -14.59 -24.95
CA GLN A 298 37.17 -13.35 -24.35
C GLN A 298 36.22 -12.15 -24.61
N VAL A 299 35.49 -12.18 -25.73
CA VAL A 299 34.53 -11.13 -26.11
C VAL A 299 33.35 -11.10 -25.14
N LEU A 300 32.73 -12.26 -24.87
CA LEU A 300 31.59 -12.36 -23.96
C LEU A 300 31.95 -12.00 -22.52
N SER A 301 33.09 -12.50 -22.02
CA SER A 301 33.56 -12.16 -20.67
C SER A 301 33.86 -10.66 -20.50
N THR A 302 34.36 -10.01 -21.56
CA THR A 302 34.56 -8.55 -21.56
C THR A 302 33.23 -7.80 -21.60
N GLN A 303 32.31 -8.18 -22.49
CA GLN A 303 30.98 -7.57 -22.53
C GLN A 303 30.22 -7.73 -21.23
N GLN A 304 30.29 -8.89 -20.60
CA GLN A 304 29.63 -9.18 -19.33
C GLN A 304 30.09 -8.21 -18.24
N ARG A 305 31.41 -8.00 -18.11
CA ARG A 305 31.99 -7.08 -17.14
C ARG A 305 31.65 -5.61 -17.43
N GLU A 306 31.75 -5.19 -18.69
CA GLU A 306 31.55 -3.79 -19.07
C GLU A 306 30.07 -3.39 -19.07
N PHE A 307 29.17 -4.29 -19.47
CA PHE A 307 27.73 -4.02 -19.54
C PHE A 307 27.13 -3.67 -18.17
N GLN A 308 27.65 -4.25 -17.08
CA GLN A 308 27.24 -3.91 -15.71
C GLN A 308 27.34 -2.41 -15.41
N ARG A 309 28.25 -1.69 -16.06
CA ARG A 309 28.45 -0.24 -15.88
C ARG A 309 27.67 0.60 -16.89
N ALA A 310 27.26 0.02 -18.03
CA ALA A 310 26.69 0.76 -19.15
C ALA A 310 25.29 1.32 -18.87
N LEU A 311 24.44 0.58 -18.15
CA LEU A 311 23.05 0.95 -17.85
C LEU A 311 22.86 1.62 -16.47
N GLY A 312 23.93 2.10 -15.84
CA GLY A 312 23.89 2.75 -14.52
C GLY A 312 23.71 1.80 -13.34
N ARG A 313 23.41 2.37 -12.16
CA ARG A 313 23.22 1.63 -10.89
C ARG A 313 21.86 0.92 -10.84
N GLU A 314 21.64 0.12 -9.80
CA GLU A 314 20.34 -0.53 -9.56
C GLU A 314 19.17 0.46 -9.63
N GLY A 315 18.10 0.08 -10.36
CA GLY A 315 16.94 0.93 -10.64
C GLY A 315 17.15 1.96 -11.77
N ALA A 316 18.35 2.10 -12.33
CA ALA A 316 18.63 3.05 -13.42
C ALA A 316 18.14 2.57 -14.80
N ALA A 317 18.01 1.27 -15.01
CA ALA A 317 17.35 0.63 -16.14
C ALA A 317 16.99 -0.80 -15.75
N GLU A 318 15.98 -1.39 -16.39
CA GLU A 318 15.51 -2.74 -16.08
C GLU A 318 15.86 -3.73 -17.18
N VAL A 319 16.45 -4.88 -16.81
CA VAL A 319 16.70 -6.00 -17.70
C VAL A 319 15.82 -7.18 -17.28
N PHE A 320 15.22 -7.82 -18.28
CA PHE A 320 14.46 -9.06 -18.13
C PHE A 320 15.01 -10.13 -19.06
N SER A 321 15.23 -11.33 -18.53
CA SER A 321 15.78 -12.45 -19.29
C SER A 321 14.78 -13.60 -19.43
N PHE A 322 14.52 -13.98 -20.67
CA PHE A 322 13.75 -15.15 -21.05
C PHE A 322 14.69 -16.28 -21.46
N TYR A 323 14.44 -17.49 -20.97
CA TYR A 323 15.27 -18.67 -21.28
C TYR A 323 14.43 -19.81 -21.86
N GLU A 324 15.05 -20.58 -22.76
CA GLU A 324 14.44 -21.76 -23.38
C GLU A 324 14.29 -22.91 -22.37
N THR A 325 13.27 -23.75 -22.55
CA THR A 325 13.06 -24.96 -21.74
C THR A 325 12.87 -26.23 -22.57
N SER A 326 12.68 -26.09 -23.89
CA SER A 326 12.68 -27.22 -24.83
C SER A 326 14.02 -27.35 -25.54
N LEU A 327 14.42 -28.58 -25.87
CA LEU A 327 15.64 -28.84 -26.62
C LEU A 327 15.50 -28.40 -28.08
N SER A 328 16.51 -27.72 -28.60
CA SER A 328 16.56 -27.25 -29.99
C SER A 328 17.20 -28.30 -30.91
N PRO A 329 16.69 -28.51 -32.13
CA PRO A 329 17.38 -29.34 -33.11
C PRO A 329 18.68 -28.66 -33.56
N THR A 330 19.74 -29.44 -33.71
CA THR A 330 21.05 -28.95 -34.18
C THR A 330 21.18 -29.08 -35.70
N ALA A 331 22.18 -28.41 -36.28
CA ALA A 331 22.45 -28.52 -37.71
C ALA A 331 23.08 -29.88 -38.05
N THR A 332 22.59 -30.51 -39.12
CA THR A 332 23.17 -31.71 -39.74
C THR A 332 23.16 -31.58 -41.25
N LYS A 333 24.04 -32.28 -41.94
CA LYS A 333 24.10 -32.26 -43.40
C LYS A 333 23.27 -33.42 -43.96
N ALA A 334 22.26 -33.12 -44.78
CA ALA A 334 21.44 -34.11 -45.45
C ALA A 334 22.25 -34.89 -46.51
N GLU A 335 21.75 -36.06 -46.93
CA GLU A 335 22.38 -36.87 -47.98
C GLU A 335 22.50 -36.12 -49.31
N THR A 336 21.62 -35.14 -49.55
CA THR A 336 21.63 -34.23 -50.72
C THR A 336 22.73 -33.18 -50.66
N GLY A 337 23.44 -33.06 -49.54
CA GLY A 337 24.49 -32.06 -49.31
C GLY A 337 24.00 -30.73 -48.72
N GLU A 338 22.69 -30.53 -48.59
CA GLU A 338 22.10 -29.34 -47.95
C GLU A 338 22.14 -29.42 -46.42
N TRP A 339 22.22 -28.27 -45.76
CA TRP A 339 22.18 -28.18 -44.30
C TRP A 339 20.74 -28.14 -43.79
N GLU A 340 20.39 -29.03 -42.86
CA GLU A 340 19.07 -29.09 -42.24
C GLU A 340 19.15 -29.00 -40.71
N MET A 341 18.19 -28.32 -40.09
CA MET A 341 18.01 -28.25 -38.63
C MET A 341 17.24 -29.48 -38.11
N LYS A 342 17.76 -30.68 -38.39
CA LYS A 342 17.21 -31.99 -37.97
C LYS A 342 18.23 -32.87 -37.23
N GLY A 343 19.35 -32.29 -36.81
CA GLY A 343 20.38 -32.98 -36.03
C GLY A 343 19.93 -33.30 -34.60
N PRO A 344 20.80 -33.93 -33.79
CA PRO A 344 20.54 -34.26 -32.39
C PRO A 344 20.02 -33.06 -31.59
N LEU A 345 19.08 -33.31 -30.68
CA LEU A 345 18.51 -32.25 -29.84
C LEU A 345 19.53 -31.81 -28.78
N ALA A 346 19.67 -30.50 -28.58
CA ALA A 346 20.56 -29.91 -27.59
C ALA A 346 19.97 -28.64 -26.95
N VAL A 347 20.41 -28.29 -25.74
CA VAL A 347 20.20 -26.96 -25.17
C VAL A 347 21.26 -26.03 -25.78
N LEU A 348 20.84 -25.03 -26.56
CA LEU A 348 21.79 -24.14 -27.23
C LEU A 348 22.28 -23.06 -26.26
N VAL A 349 21.38 -22.52 -25.43
CA VAL A 349 21.72 -21.52 -24.42
C VAL A 349 21.21 -21.99 -23.07
N THR A 350 22.16 -22.35 -22.19
CA THR A 350 21.83 -22.75 -20.82
C THR A 350 21.10 -21.64 -20.07
N LYS A 351 20.22 -22.00 -19.12
CA LYS A 351 19.53 -21.04 -18.25
C LYS A 351 20.49 -20.03 -17.64
N SER A 352 21.62 -20.49 -17.10
CA SER A 352 22.64 -19.62 -16.51
C SER A 352 23.18 -18.59 -17.52
N SER A 353 23.48 -19.02 -18.75
CA SER A 353 23.97 -18.12 -19.81
C SER A 353 22.89 -17.13 -20.26
N ALA A 354 21.61 -17.52 -20.23
CA ALA A 354 20.50 -16.64 -20.61
C ALA A 354 20.13 -15.60 -19.54
N THR A 355 20.38 -15.87 -18.26
CA THR A 355 19.85 -15.06 -17.15
C THR A 355 20.88 -14.30 -16.34
N HIS A 356 22.13 -14.77 -16.25
CA HIS A 356 23.15 -14.05 -15.48
C HIS A 356 23.68 -12.86 -16.30
N CYS A 357 23.06 -11.69 -16.17
CA CYS A 357 23.47 -10.47 -16.87
C CYS A 357 24.10 -9.43 -15.92
N ARG A 358 23.39 -9.04 -14.86
CA ARG A 358 23.88 -8.15 -13.79
C ARG A 358 23.59 -8.77 -12.42
N PRO A 359 24.41 -8.53 -11.37
CA PRO A 359 24.33 -9.23 -10.07
C PRO A 359 23.15 -8.87 -9.16
N TRP A 360 22.26 -7.97 -9.57
CA TRP A 360 21.05 -7.59 -8.83
C TRP A 360 19.76 -7.88 -9.62
N GLU A 361 19.84 -8.60 -10.74
CA GLU A 361 18.70 -9.00 -11.58
C GLU A 361 18.57 -10.53 -11.67
N ASP A 362 19.08 -11.20 -10.64
CA ASP A 362 19.21 -12.64 -10.45
C ASP A 362 17.95 -13.22 -9.81
N GLY A 363 17.01 -12.36 -9.43
CA GLY A 363 15.74 -12.70 -8.79
C GLY A 363 14.73 -13.28 -9.78
N THR A 364 13.80 -14.08 -9.26
CA THR A 364 12.73 -14.70 -10.06
C THR A 364 11.82 -13.69 -10.77
N GLU A 365 11.78 -12.46 -10.28
CA GLU A 365 11.04 -11.35 -10.85
C GLU A 365 11.63 -10.86 -12.18
N HIS A 366 12.93 -11.05 -12.43
CA HIS A 366 13.66 -10.62 -13.64
C HIS A 366 13.83 -11.74 -14.69
N MET A 367 13.45 -12.96 -14.35
CA MET A 367 13.62 -14.14 -15.22
C MET A 367 12.28 -14.76 -15.58
N CYS A 368 12.17 -15.32 -16.79
CA CYS A 368 10.98 -16.02 -17.22
C CYS A 368 11.32 -17.22 -18.12
N ALA A 369 10.73 -18.38 -17.83
CA ALA A 369 10.83 -19.56 -18.68
C ALA A 369 9.84 -19.48 -19.84
N ILE A 370 10.31 -19.72 -21.06
CA ILE A 370 9.47 -19.90 -22.25
C ILE A 370 9.52 -21.36 -22.68
N ASP A 371 8.35 -22.01 -22.79
CA ASP A 371 8.21 -23.42 -23.19
C ASP A 371 8.36 -23.63 -24.69
N ARG A 372 9.54 -23.29 -25.21
CA ARG A 372 9.92 -23.35 -26.63
C ARG A 372 11.40 -23.66 -26.80
N THR A 373 11.76 -24.02 -28.03
CA THR A 373 13.15 -24.07 -28.49
C THR A 373 13.73 -22.67 -28.59
N HIS A 374 15.06 -22.54 -28.57
CA HIS A 374 15.79 -21.29 -28.77
C HIS A 374 15.30 -20.48 -29.96
N SER A 375 15.02 -21.15 -31.08
CA SER A 375 14.58 -20.52 -32.34
C SER A 375 13.10 -20.08 -32.33
N ASP A 376 12.29 -20.69 -31.46
CA ASP A 376 10.84 -20.49 -31.42
C ASP A 376 10.38 -19.58 -30.28
N MET A 377 11.25 -19.30 -29.30
CA MET A 377 10.90 -18.53 -28.10
C MET A 377 10.45 -17.08 -28.36
N VAL A 378 10.63 -16.57 -29.58
CA VAL A 378 10.19 -15.24 -30.03
C VAL A 378 9.14 -15.29 -31.15
N LYS A 379 8.65 -16.47 -31.52
CA LYS A 379 7.70 -16.70 -32.63
C LYS A 379 6.27 -16.90 -32.12
N PHE A 380 5.76 -15.92 -31.40
CA PHE A 380 4.41 -15.97 -30.83
C PHE A 380 3.32 -15.93 -31.91
N GLY A 381 2.34 -16.83 -31.79
CA GLY A 381 1.12 -16.83 -32.61
C GLY A 381 0.01 -15.96 -32.02
N GLN A 382 -1.10 -15.81 -32.75
CA GLN A 382 -2.21 -14.92 -32.34
C GLN A 382 -2.88 -15.32 -31.00
N HIS A 383 -2.88 -16.61 -30.67
CA HIS A 383 -3.46 -17.15 -29.44
C HIS A 383 -2.42 -18.02 -28.72
N ASP A 384 -1.29 -17.42 -28.35
CA ASP A 384 -0.16 -18.12 -27.72
C ASP A 384 -0.03 -17.76 -26.22
N ASN A 385 -0.17 -18.75 -25.34
CA ASN A 385 -0.04 -18.54 -23.89
C ASN A 385 1.36 -18.09 -23.47
N GLU A 386 2.40 -18.42 -24.23
CA GLU A 386 3.77 -17.97 -23.95
C GLU A 386 3.94 -16.47 -24.26
N TYR A 387 3.10 -15.93 -25.16
CA TYR A 387 3.06 -14.50 -25.42
C TYR A 387 2.58 -13.72 -24.20
N ASP A 388 1.58 -14.21 -23.46
CA ASP A 388 1.04 -13.53 -22.28
C ASP A 388 2.12 -13.26 -21.22
N LYS A 389 3.08 -14.20 -21.09
CA LYS A 389 4.25 -14.04 -20.21
C LYS A 389 5.14 -12.89 -20.67
N ALA A 390 5.48 -12.82 -21.95
CA ALA A 390 6.28 -11.75 -22.52
C ALA A 390 5.55 -10.40 -22.48
N ARG A 391 4.27 -10.41 -22.88
CA ARG A 391 3.34 -9.27 -22.91
C ARG A 391 3.25 -8.59 -21.55
N GLY A 392 2.98 -9.33 -20.48
CA GLY A 392 2.86 -8.75 -19.13
C GLY A 392 4.14 -8.03 -18.67
N ARG A 393 5.32 -8.58 -19.01
CA ARG A 393 6.61 -7.96 -18.70
C ARG A 393 6.87 -6.71 -19.53
N LEU A 394 6.61 -6.76 -20.83
CA LEU A 394 6.77 -5.61 -21.73
C LEU A 394 5.82 -4.45 -21.39
N ILE A 395 4.55 -4.73 -21.07
CA ILE A 395 3.59 -3.72 -20.60
C ILE A 395 4.07 -3.09 -19.29
N GLY A 396 4.49 -3.91 -18.32
CA GLY A 396 5.01 -3.40 -17.05
C GLY A 396 6.20 -2.48 -17.24
N LEU A 397 7.14 -2.87 -18.10
CA LEU A 397 8.34 -2.08 -18.40
C LEU A 397 7.97 -0.77 -19.12
N ALA A 398 7.05 -0.81 -20.09
CA ALA A 398 6.58 0.38 -20.79
C ALA A 398 5.88 1.39 -19.86
N ARG A 399 4.98 0.91 -18.97
CA ARG A 399 4.28 1.78 -18.02
C ARG A 399 5.24 2.46 -17.05
N ARG A 400 6.23 1.73 -16.53
CA ARG A 400 7.25 2.32 -15.65
C ARG A 400 8.17 3.28 -16.41
N ALA A 401 8.52 2.99 -17.66
CA ALA A 401 9.31 3.88 -18.50
C ALA A 401 8.63 5.25 -18.71
N VAL A 402 7.33 5.24 -19.01
CA VAL A 402 6.54 6.46 -19.17
C VAL A 402 6.40 7.22 -17.85
N THR A 403 6.24 6.51 -16.72
CA THR A 403 6.11 7.11 -15.39
C THR A 403 7.42 7.68 -14.85
N ARG A 404 8.58 7.07 -15.15
CA ARG A 404 9.88 7.57 -14.67
C ARG A 404 10.30 8.85 -15.37
N ARG A 405 10.06 8.97 -16.68
CA ARG A 405 10.41 10.17 -17.47
C ARG A 405 9.57 11.40 -17.20
N ARG A 406 8.48 11.19 -16.50
CA ARG A 406 7.69 12.23 -15.88
C ARG A 406 8.59 13.03 -14.89
N ARG A 407 9.64 12.44 -14.29
CA ARG A 407 10.61 13.12 -13.39
C ARG A 407 11.78 13.73 -14.18
N GLY A 408 11.92 15.05 -14.15
CA GLY A 408 12.99 15.77 -14.86
C GLY A 408 14.35 15.76 -14.14
N PRO A 409 15.44 16.18 -14.79
CA PRO A 409 16.73 16.40 -14.13
C PRO A 409 16.56 17.39 -12.95
N GLY A 410 17.00 16.99 -11.75
CA GLY A 410 16.93 17.82 -10.54
C GLY A 410 15.72 17.62 -9.62
N THR A 411 14.86 16.62 -9.85
CA THR A 411 13.80 16.22 -8.90
C THR A 411 14.27 15.08 -8.01
N HIS A 412 14.11 15.22 -6.69
CA HIS A 412 14.58 14.24 -5.70
C HIS A 412 13.40 13.54 -5.03
N PHE A 413 13.53 12.22 -4.83
CA PHE A 413 12.56 11.43 -4.08
C PHE A 413 13.28 10.71 -2.95
N VAL A 414 13.25 11.32 -1.75
CA VAL A 414 13.92 10.84 -0.55
C VAL A 414 12.84 10.37 0.43
N VAL A 415 12.34 9.16 0.20
CA VAL A 415 11.36 8.50 1.06
C VAL A 415 11.91 7.12 1.43
N PRO A 416 12.05 6.77 2.73
CA PRO A 416 12.68 5.52 3.16
C PRO A 416 11.76 4.29 3.03
N TYR A 417 10.53 4.47 2.56
CA TYR A 417 9.51 3.45 2.50
C TYR A 417 9.15 3.07 1.06
N VAL A 418 8.82 1.79 0.86
CA VAL A 418 8.26 1.27 -0.39
C VAL A 418 6.75 1.52 -0.43
N GLU A 419 6.19 1.63 -1.64
CA GLU A 419 4.75 1.78 -1.85
C GLU A 419 3.98 0.59 -1.25
N ASN A 420 3.01 0.89 -0.40
CA ASN A 420 2.13 -0.13 0.17
C ASN A 420 1.04 -0.50 -0.84
N ARG A 421 1.23 -1.60 -1.55
CA ARG A 421 0.26 -2.13 -2.54
C ARG A 421 -1.03 -2.65 -1.92
N HIS A 422 -1.05 -2.91 -0.61
CA HIS A 422 -2.22 -3.36 0.14
C HIS A 422 -2.90 -2.21 0.90
N PHE A 423 -2.67 -0.96 0.52
CA PHE A 423 -3.37 0.19 1.06
C PHE A 423 -4.83 0.17 0.59
N VAL A 424 -5.78 0.21 1.53
CA VAL A 424 -7.22 0.13 1.23
C VAL A 424 -7.93 1.40 1.69
N GLY A 425 -8.76 1.93 0.79
CA GLY A 425 -9.75 2.95 1.12
C GLY A 425 -9.20 4.34 1.41
N ARG A 426 -9.85 5.06 2.35
CA ARG A 426 -9.46 6.43 2.78
C ARG A 426 -9.56 7.51 1.69
N SER A 427 -10.42 7.30 0.71
CA SER A 427 -10.62 8.20 -0.44
C SER A 427 -10.99 9.63 -0.04
N GLU A 428 -11.86 9.80 0.96
CA GLU A 428 -12.26 11.13 1.44
C GLU A 428 -11.08 11.89 2.06
N THR A 429 -10.29 11.22 2.91
CA THR A 429 -9.10 11.82 3.53
C THR A 429 -8.07 12.21 2.48
N LEU A 430 -7.83 11.35 1.48
CA LEU A 430 -6.93 11.63 0.37
C LEU A 430 -7.45 12.80 -0.48
N ALA A 431 -8.77 12.87 -0.73
CA ALA A 431 -9.39 14.00 -1.43
C ALA A 431 -9.24 15.31 -0.64
N GLN A 432 -9.38 15.27 0.69
CA GLN A 432 -9.15 16.44 1.55
C GLN A 432 -7.69 16.87 1.54
N LEU A 433 -6.73 15.93 1.62
CA LEU A 433 -5.30 16.24 1.48
C LEU A 433 -4.99 16.87 0.13
N LYS A 434 -5.50 16.31 -0.97
CA LYS A 434 -5.35 16.85 -2.33
C LYS A 434 -5.90 18.27 -2.43
N ARG A 435 -7.07 18.53 -1.84
CA ARG A 435 -7.67 19.89 -1.81
C ARG A 435 -6.83 20.87 -0.99
N GLN A 436 -6.36 20.48 0.19
CA GLN A 436 -5.63 21.39 1.08
C GLN A 436 -4.18 21.63 0.64
N LEU A 437 -3.53 20.65 0.02
CA LEU A 437 -2.15 20.80 -0.49
C LEU A 437 -2.12 21.33 -1.92
N GLY A 438 -3.21 21.23 -2.71
CA GLY A 438 -3.30 21.84 -4.04
C GLY A 438 -2.27 21.36 -5.08
N LEU A 439 -1.42 20.40 -4.73
CA LEU A 439 -0.40 19.82 -5.61
C LEU A 439 -1.10 18.83 -6.55
N GLY A 440 -1.15 19.13 -7.85
CA GLY A 440 -1.92 18.37 -8.86
C GLY A 440 -2.93 19.17 -9.67
N GLN A 441 -3.15 20.45 -9.35
CA GLN A 441 -4.04 21.34 -10.10
C GLN A 441 -3.25 22.24 -11.08
N ARG A 442 -3.91 22.72 -12.15
CA ARG A 442 -3.27 23.58 -13.18
C ARG A 442 -2.65 24.84 -12.53
N PRO A 443 -1.50 25.32 -13.03
CA PRO A 443 -0.85 26.51 -12.46
C PRO A 443 -1.74 27.74 -12.64
N GLY A 444 -2.19 28.34 -11.53
CA GLY A 444 -3.03 29.55 -11.55
C GLY A 444 -3.55 30.01 -10.18
N ASP A 445 -3.95 29.10 -9.29
CA ASP A 445 -4.78 29.47 -8.11
C ASP A 445 -4.26 29.06 -6.71
N SER A 446 -3.05 28.50 -6.58
CA SER A 446 -2.61 27.98 -5.27
C SER A 446 -1.92 29.04 -4.38
N PRO A 447 -2.39 29.27 -3.14
CA PRO A 447 -1.75 30.19 -2.20
C PRO A 447 -0.39 29.65 -1.70
N ALA A 448 0.54 30.58 -1.45
CA ALA A 448 1.98 30.35 -1.30
C ALA A 448 2.45 29.52 -0.09
N ARG A 449 1.58 29.02 0.80
CA ARG A 449 2.03 28.29 2.02
C ARG A 449 1.04 27.20 2.45
N LEU A 450 1.27 25.97 1.99
CA LEU A 450 0.38 24.83 2.28
C LEU A 450 1.03 23.89 3.29
N ARG A 451 0.72 24.13 4.56
CA ARG A 451 1.02 23.22 5.69
C ARG A 451 -0.26 22.51 6.09
N VAL A 452 -0.23 21.18 6.10
CA VAL A 452 -1.37 20.33 6.47
C VAL A 452 -0.93 19.33 7.52
N SER A 453 -1.76 19.06 8.51
CA SER A 453 -1.49 18.05 9.54
C SER A 453 -2.56 16.97 9.56
N LEU A 454 -2.11 15.72 9.63
CA LEU A 454 -2.91 14.54 9.92
C LEU A 454 -2.82 14.24 11.41
N HIS A 455 -3.97 14.20 12.08
CA HIS A 455 -4.09 13.98 13.52
C HIS A 455 -5.03 12.80 13.82
N GLY A 456 -4.74 12.07 14.91
CA GLY A 456 -5.57 10.97 15.39
C GLY A 456 -4.80 9.99 16.27
N LEU A 457 -5.49 8.97 16.77
CA LEU A 457 -4.94 7.96 17.68
C LEU A 457 -3.73 7.20 17.08
N GLY A 458 -2.82 6.72 17.93
CA GLY A 458 -1.74 5.81 17.50
C GLY A 458 -2.32 4.55 16.85
N GLY A 459 -1.86 4.18 15.65
CA GLY A 459 -2.37 3.02 14.92
C GLY A 459 -3.51 3.28 13.93
N VAL A 460 -4.00 4.53 13.80
CA VAL A 460 -5.08 4.86 12.84
C VAL A 460 -4.64 4.94 11.37
N GLY A 461 -3.34 4.80 11.10
CA GLY A 461 -2.78 4.77 9.73
C GLY A 461 -2.42 6.14 9.13
N LYS A 462 -2.14 7.17 9.94
CA LYS A 462 -1.71 8.51 9.46
C LYS A 462 -0.51 8.44 8.51
N THR A 463 0.55 7.74 8.92
CA THR A 463 1.75 7.51 8.11
C THR A 463 1.44 6.80 6.79
N GLN A 464 0.54 5.82 6.81
CA GLN A 464 0.11 5.10 5.60
C GLN A 464 -0.67 5.99 4.64
N VAL A 465 -1.53 6.88 5.15
CA VAL A 465 -2.24 7.88 4.33
C VAL A 465 -1.26 8.88 3.72
N ALA A 466 -0.26 9.33 4.49
CA ALA A 466 0.79 10.22 3.99
C ALA A 466 1.60 9.53 2.87
N LEU A 467 1.97 8.25 3.04
CA LEU A 467 2.64 7.46 2.01
C LEU A 467 1.78 7.30 0.75
N ALA A 468 0.51 6.93 0.89
CA ALA A 468 -0.40 6.82 -0.25
C ALA A 468 -0.53 8.14 -1.03
N TYR A 469 -0.58 9.27 -0.32
CA TYR A 469 -0.57 10.60 -0.95
C TYR A 469 0.75 10.88 -1.68
N VAL A 470 1.89 10.58 -1.05
CA VAL A 470 3.23 10.80 -1.63
C VAL A 470 3.43 9.98 -2.90
N PHE A 471 3.05 8.70 -2.91
CA PHE A 471 3.17 7.85 -4.11
C PHE A 471 2.21 8.28 -5.22
N TRP A 472 0.98 8.67 -4.88
CA TRP A 472 0.06 9.31 -5.84
C TRP A 472 0.64 10.61 -6.41
N LEU A 473 1.27 11.44 -5.59
CA LEU A 473 1.88 12.70 -6.02
C LEU A 473 3.03 12.43 -6.99
N CYS A 474 3.81 11.38 -6.74
CA CYS A 474 4.91 10.98 -7.61
C CYS A 474 4.48 10.48 -8.99
N THR A 475 3.32 9.82 -9.06
CA THR A 475 2.77 9.35 -10.34
C THR A 475 2.08 10.48 -11.10
N THR A 476 1.42 11.40 -10.39
CA THR A 476 0.61 12.48 -10.97
C THR A 476 1.41 13.74 -11.28
N CYS A 477 2.29 14.16 -10.37
CA CYS A 477 3.12 15.37 -10.41
C CYS A 477 4.61 15.05 -10.18
N PRO A 478 5.23 14.36 -11.13
CA PRO A 478 6.61 13.91 -11.04
C PRO A 478 7.65 15.04 -11.01
N GLU A 479 7.25 16.26 -11.34
CA GLU A 479 8.09 17.45 -11.30
C GLU A 479 8.34 17.97 -9.86
N ILE A 480 7.60 17.44 -8.88
CA ILE A 480 7.68 17.82 -7.47
C ILE A 480 8.66 16.89 -6.75
N SER A 481 9.65 17.49 -6.06
CA SER A 481 10.55 16.73 -5.18
C SER A 481 9.84 16.35 -3.88
N VAL A 482 10.08 15.14 -3.36
CA VAL A 482 9.49 14.70 -2.10
C VAL A 482 10.58 14.28 -1.12
N PHE A 483 10.48 14.79 0.10
CA PHE A 483 11.39 14.53 1.21
C PHE A 483 10.63 13.99 2.41
N TRP A 484 11.20 13.00 3.10
CA TRP A 484 10.62 12.40 4.29
C TRP A 484 11.53 12.59 5.49
N VAL A 485 10.98 13.10 6.59
CA VAL A 485 11.71 13.41 7.82
C VAL A 485 11.04 12.73 9.01
N HIS A 486 11.81 11.99 9.79
CA HIS A 486 11.35 11.38 11.03
C HIS A 486 11.53 12.33 12.21
N ALA A 487 10.42 12.66 12.88
CA ALA A 487 10.36 13.61 13.99
C ALA A 487 10.06 12.97 15.35
N SER A 488 10.31 11.66 15.51
CA SER A 488 10.08 10.96 16.78
C SER A 488 11.09 11.33 17.87
N SER A 489 12.30 11.76 17.49
CA SER A 489 13.37 12.26 18.37
C SER A 489 14.25 13.25 17.61
N ALA A 490 15.05 14.05 18.34
CA ALA A 490 15.95 15.04 17.74
C ALA A 490 17.05 14.37 16.88
N GLU A 491 17.60 13.25 17.34
CA GLU A 491 18.60 12.47 16.61
C GLU A 491 18.09 11.97 15.26
N ARG A 492 16.85 11.43 15.21
CA ARG A 492 16.25 10.95 13.97
C ARG A 492 15.90 12.08 13.01
N PHE A 493 15.54 13.24 13.54
CA PHE A 493 15.31 14.45 12.75
C PHE A 493 16.60 14.90 12.07
N HIS A 494 17.70 14.98 12.83
CA HIS A 494 19.05 15.26 12.33
C HIS A 494 19.50 14.25 11.27
N GLN A 495 19.36 12.94 11.54
CA GLN A 495 19.71 11.90 10.58
C GLN A 495 18.92 12.03 9.28
N SER A 496 17.63 12.34 9.35
CA SER A 496 16.80 12.50 8.15
C SER A 496 17.26 13.69 7.29
N PHE A 497 17.64 14.80 7.92
CA PHE A 497 18.21 15.96 7.23
C PHE A 497 19.58 15.66 6.64
N PHE A 498 20.42 14.88 7.34
CA PHE A 498 21.69 14.39 6.82
C PHE A 498 21.49 13.52 5.57
N ASP A 499 20.55 12.58 5.60
CA ASP A 499 20.23 11.72 4.46
C ASP A 499 19.75 12.53 3.25
N ILE A 500 18.96 13.59 3.48
CA ILE A 500 18.53 14.53 2.43
C ILE A 500 19.74 15.27 1.86
N ALA A 501 20.61 15.82 2.70
CA ALA A 501 21.82 16.53 2.25
C ALA A 501 22.76 15.63 1.45
N GLN A 502 22.92 14.38 1.87
CA GLN A 502 23.74 13.39 1.19
C GLN A 502 23.14 13.00 -0.17
N LYS A 503 21.86 12.61 -0.22
CA LYS A 503 21.18 12.16 -1.45
C LYS A 503 20.93 13.27 -2.48
N CYS A 504 20.81 14.52 -2.03
CA CYS A 504 20.60 15.67 -2.92
C CYS A 504 21.91 16.36 -3.32
N GLU A 505 23.05 15.88 -2.82
CA GLU A 505 24.37 16.45 -3.10
C GLU A 505 24.47 17.95 -2.80
N ILE A 506 23.96 18.34 -1.63
CA ILE A 506 23.92 19.74 -1.22
C ILE A 506 25.36 20.25 -0.99
N PRO A 507 25.77 21.36 -1.62
CA PRO A 507 27.10 21.95 -1.42
C PRO A 507 27.34 22.29 0.06
N GLY A 508 28.52 21.94 0.59
CA GLY A 508 28.87 22.18 1.99
C GLY A 508 28.52 21.05 2.96
N ARG A 509 27.92 19.94 2.48
CA ARG A 509 27.59 18.76 3.31
C ARG A 509 28.82 18.08 3.96
N ASP A 510 29.99 18.21 3.35
CA ASP A 510 31.23 17.57 3.79
C ASP A 510 32.04 18.46 4.76
N ASP A 511 31.55 19.66 5.07
CA ASP A 511 32.18 20.57 6.04
C ASP A 511 31.64 20.29 7.46
N PRO A 512 32.46 19.74 8.38
CA PRO A 512 32.04 19.42 9.73
C PRO A 512 31.68 20.65 10.59
N LYS A 513 31.96 21.88 10.11
CA LYS A 513 31.57 23.12 10.80
C LYS A 513 30.17 23.63 10.44
N MET A 514 29.55 23.07 9.40
CA MET A 514 28.25 23.50 8.93
C MET A 514 27.13 22.69 9.58
N ASP A 515 26.14 23.40 10.15
CA ASP A 515 24.92 22.77 10.65
C ASP A 515 24.08 22.26 9.46
N VAL A 516 23.96 20.94 9.36
CA VAL A 516 23.21 20.23 8.30
C VAL A 516 21.74 20.65 8.27
N LEU A 517 21.12 20.94 9.42
CA LEU A 517 19.74 21.39 9.49
C LEU A 517 19.56 22.73 8.78
N LEU A 518 20.46 23.67 9.07
CA LEU A 518 20.44 25.00 8.46
C LEU A 518 20.79 24.93 6.97
N LEU A 519 21.69 24.02 6.58
CA LEU A 519 22.07 23.78 5.19
C LEU A 519 20.87 23.36 4.33
N VAL A 520 20.15 22.32 4.75
CA VAL A 520 18.96 21.82 4.03
C VAL A 520 17.84 22.85 4.04
N LYS A 521 17.63 23.54 5.18
CA LYS A 521 16.63 24.62 5.28
C LYS A 521 16.88 25.71 4.24
N ASN A 522 18.11 26.22 4.17
CA ASN A 522 18.47 27.28 3.23
C ASN A 522 18.40 26.78 1.78
N TRP A 523 18.80 25.54 1.53
CA TRP A 523 18.73 24.92 0.21
C TRP A 523 17.29 24.77 -0.31
N LEU A 524 16.35 24.38 0.55
CA LEU A 524 14.92 24.27 0.21
C LEU A 524 14.19 25.63 0.19
N GLY A 525 14.75 26.63 0.89
CA GLY A 525 14.24 28.00 0.94
C GLY A 525 14.56 28.85 -0.30
N ASP A 526 15.50 28.42 -1.15
CA ASP A 526 15.89 29.15 -2.36
C ASP A 526 14.72 29.20 -3.39
N GLN A 527 14.36 30.42 -3.81
CA GLN A 527 13.24 30.68 -4.71
C GLN A 527 13.48 30.17 -6.15
N ASN A 528 14.74 29.91 -6.52
CA ASN A 528 15.08 29.37 -7.84
C ASN A 528 14.89 27.85 -7.95
N ARG A 529 14.43 27.20 -6.87
CA ARG A 529 14.26 25.74 -6.82
C ARG A 529 12.84 25.32 -7.20
N ARG A 530 12.74 24.10 -7.72
CA ARG A 530 11.49 23.48 -8.14
C ARG A 530 10.59 23.17 -6.95
N ARG A 531 9.28 23.01 -7.21
CA ARG A 531 8.29 22.66 -6.18
C ARG A 531 8.69 21.42 -5.41
N TRP A 532 8.43 21.43 -4.10
CA TRP A 532 8.73 20.31 -3.23
C TRP A 532 7.68 20.09 -2.14
N LEU A 533 7.60 18.85 -1.66
CA LEU A 533 6.82 18.43 -0.50
C LEU A 533 7.77 17.81 0.52
N MET A 534 7.68 18.24 1.78
CA MET A 534 8.37 17.59 2.89
C MET A 534 7.34 17.02 3.87
N VAL A 535 7.47 15.73 4.17
CA VAL A 535 6.64 15.04 5.16
C VAL A 535 7.40 14.97 6.48
N ILE A 536 6.81 15.51 7.55
CA ILE A 536 7.30 15.41 8.92
C ILE A 536 6.48 14.34 9.64
N ASP A 537 7.06 13.15 9.82
CA ASP A 537 6.38 11.99 10.37
C ASP A 537 6.62 11.81 11.87
N ASN A 538 5.57 11.47 12.63
CA ASN A 538 5.59 11.28 14.09
C ASN A 538 6.03 12.51 14.90
N ALA A 539 5.58 13.70 14.52
CA ALA A 539 5.82 14.95 15.24
C ALA A 539 4.94 15.06 16.50
N ASP A 540 5.16 14.17 17.47
CA ASP A 540 4.31 14.03 18.65
C ASP A 540 4.73 14.97 19.80
N ASP A 541 6.01 15.35 19.86
CA ASP A 541 6.60 16.14 20.94
C ASP A 541 6.47 17.64 20.74
N THR A 542 5.63 18.33 21.51
CA THR A 542 5.55 19.79 21.41
C THR A 542 6.84 20.49 21.86
N GLU A 543 7.55 19.94 22.85
CA GLU A 543 8.71 20.60 23.49
C GLU A 543 9.93 20.57 22.58
N LEU A 544 10.12 19.46 21.87
CA LEU A 544 11.14 19.29 20.83
C LEU A 544 11.04 20.35 19.72
N PHE A 545 9.82 20.81 19.42
CA PHE A 545 9.57 21.80 18.37
C PHE A 545 9.43 23.23 18.88
N PHE A 546 8.96 23.46 20.11
CA PHE A 546 8.53 24.80 20.55
C PHE A 546 8.95 25.17 21.98
N ASN A 547 10.11 24.70 22.43
CA ASN A 547 10.57 24.95 23.79
C ASN A 547 10.62 26.46 24.13
N LYS A 548 10.17 26.82 25.33
CA LYS A 548 10.29 28.18 25.88
C LYS A 548 11.51 28.21 26.77
N SER A 549 12.55 28.91 26.34
CA SER A 549 13.76 29.14 27.13
C SER A 549 13.45 30.09 28.30
N ASP A 550 12.88 29.58 29.38
CA ASP A 550 12.93 30.25 30.67
C ASP A 550 13.65 29.29 31.62
N THR A 551 14.81 29.71 32.13
CA THR A 551 15.64 29.07 33.17
C THR A 551 16.60 27.94 32.75
N THR A 552 17.65 28.26 31.98
CA THR A 552 19.08 27.97 32.28
C THR A 552 19.96 28.23 31.04
N PRO A 553 21.11 28.93 31.13
CA PRO A 553 21.92 29.28 29.95
C PRO A 553 22.80 28.16 29.38
N ASN A 554 22.76 26.93 29.93
CA ASN A 554 23.81 25.93 29.70
C ASN A 554 23.34 24.59 29.08
N ALA A 555 22.20 24.56 28.42
CA ALA A 555 21.87 23.46 27.52
C ALA A 555 21.41 24.03 26.17
N ASN A 556 22.22 23.85 25.12
CA ASN A 556 21.85 24.12 23.73
C ASN A 556 20.73 23.14 23.31
N VAL A 557 19.51 23.35 23.78
CA VAL A 557 18.34 22.55 23.39
C VAL A 557 17.72 23.21 22.17
N GLU A 558 18.00 22.66 20.99
CA GLU A 558 17.61 23.19 19.68
C GLU A 558 16.08 23.20 19.47
N ASN A 559 15.56 24.32 18.96
CA ASN A 559 14.17 24.44 18.53
C ASN A 559 14.02 23.91 17.09
N LEU A 560 13.51 22.69 16.92
CA LEU A 560 13.44 22.05 15.60
C LEU A 560 12.45 22.73 14.64
N ALA A 561 11.41 23.41 15.14
CA ALA A 561 10.45 24.09 14.26
C ALA A 561 11.10 25.24 13.49
N SER A 562 12.15 25.85 14.06
CA SER A 562 12.92 26.91 13.42
C SER A 562 13.70 26.44 12.19
N TYR A 563 13.94 25.13 12.06
CA TYR A 563 14.68 24.54 10.92
C TYR A 563 13.76 24.09 9.78
N LEU A 564 12.45 24.17 9.95
CA LEU A 564 11.51 23.85 8.88
C LEU A 564 11.60 24.91 7.76
N PRO A 565 11.80 24.50 6.50
CA PRO A 565 11.97 25.44 5.40
C PRO A 565 10.70 26.23 5.12
N GLU A 566 10.89 27.52 4.83
CA GLU A 566 9.83 28.42 4.38
C GLU A 566 10.09 28.79 2.93
N SER A 567 9.20 28.36 2.03
CA SER A 567 9.29 28.66 0.60
C SER A 567 7.90 28.69 -0.01
N ASP A 568 7.69 29.58 -0.97
CA ASP A 568 6.44 29.67 -1.73
C ASP A 568 6.27 28.49 -2.71
N GLN A 569 7.36 27.75 -2.97
CA GLN A 569 7.39 26.54 -3.79
C GLN A 569 7.32 25.26 -2.94
N GLY A 570 7.26 25.40 -1.61
CA GLY A 570 7.32 24.29 -0.64
C GLY A 570 6.00 24.01 0.06
N SER A 571 5.70 22.74 0.27
CA SER A 571 4.57 22.29 1.09
C SER A 571 5.02 21.36 2.22
N LEU A 572 4.32 21.42 3.36
CA LEU A 572 4.58 20.54 4.51
C LEU A 572 3.37 19.67 4.81
N LEU A 573 3.61 18.37 4.96
CA LEU A 573 2.63 17.42 5.48
C LEU A 573 3.14 16.87 6.82
N ILE A 574 2.37 17.07 7.89
CA ILE A 574 2.75 16.66 9.23
C ILE A 574 1.88 15.47 9.65
N THR A 575 2.46 14.41 10.20
CA THR A 575 1.72 13.38 10.92
C THR A 575 2.02 13.50 12.42
N THR A 576 0.97 13.49 13.24
CA THR A 576 1.13 13.63 14.71
C THR A 576 -0.04 12.98 15.45
N ARG A 577 0.24 12.44 16.63
CA ARG A 577 -0.76 12.02 17.62
C ARG A 577 -1.24 13.19 18.45
N ASN A 578 -0.47 14.27 18.52
CA ASN A 578 -0.72 15.43 19.36
C ASN A 578 -1.32 16.59 18.55
N LYS A 579 -2.62 16.85 18.77
CA LYS A 579 -3.37 17.91 18.08
C LYS A 579 -2.72 19.28 18.23
N GLN A 580 -2.18 19.59 19.41
CA GLN A 580 -1.58 20.89 19.69
C GLN A 580 -0.30 21.09 18.87
N THR A 581 0.55 20.07 18.77
CA THR A 581 1.75 20.10 17.92
C THR A 581 1.37 20.28 16.46
N GLY A 582 0.35 19.56 15.99
CA GLY A 582 -0.19 19.68 14.64
C GLY A 582 -0.64 21.10 14.31
N ILE A 583 -1.47 21.72 15.18
CA ILE A 583 -1.96 23.10 15.02
C ILE A 583 -0.80 24.11 15.02
N LYS A 584 0.18 23.96 15.91
CA LYS A 584 1.33 24.86 15.99
C LYS A 584 2.20 24.78 14.73
N LEU A 585 2.47 23.57 14.23
CA LEU A 585 3.28 23.37 13.01
C LEU A 585 2.56 23.85 11.74
N THR A 586 1.22 23.80 11.71
CA THR A 586 0.39 24.28 10.59
C THR A 586 -0.05 25.73 10.72
N MET A 587 0.53 26.52 11.64
CA MET A 587 0.24 27.94 11.83
C MET A 587 -1.25 28.21 12.14
N GLY A 588 -1.86 27.39 13.00
CA GLY A 588 -3.24 27.57 13.46
C GLY A 588 -4.30 26.84 12.63
N LYS A 589 -3.94 26.19 11.52
CA LYS A 589 -4.90 25.42 10.70
C LYS A 589 -5.38 24.16 11.43
N THR A 590 -6.67 23.87 11.32
CA THR A 590 -7.29 22.68 11.88
C THR A 590 -6.72 21.41 11.24
N PRO A 591 -6.22 20.45 12.04
CA PRO A 591 -5.76 19.17 11.51
C PRO A 591 -6.90 18.37 10.89
N ILE A 592 -6.57 17.56 9.89
CA ILE A 592 -7.46 16.52 9.38
C ILE A 592 -7.49 15.42 10.45
N VAL A 593 -8.62 15.29 11.14
CA VAL A 593 -8.85 14.30 12.21
C VAL A 593 -9.33 12.99 11.57
N LYS A 594 -8.77 11.88 12.03
CA LYS A 594 -9.17 10.54 11.59
C LYS A 594 -9.18 9.57 12.76
N ASP A 595 -10.33 8.97 12.99
CA ASP A 595 -10.54 8.03 14.09
C ASP A 595 -10.91 6.63 13.57
N ARG A 596 -12.04 6.54 12.84
CA ARG A 596 -12.64 5.35 12.21
C ARG A 596 -12.00 4.88 10.90
N MET A 597 -11.79 3.59 10.62
CA MET A 597 -11.83 3.08 9.23
C MET A 597 -13.28 2.66 8.90
N GLU A 598 -13.74 2.85 7.66
CA GLU A 598 -15.09 2.46 7.27
C GLU A 598 -15.23 0.93 7.29
N ASP A 599 -16.41 0.40 7.60
CA ASP A 599 -16.62 -1.05 7.72
C ASP A 599 -16.28 -1.81 6.42
N GLY A 600 -16.70 -1.27 5.26
CA GLY A 600 -16.36 -1.88 3.96
C GLY A 600 -14.87 -1.88 3.66
N ASP A 601 -14.17 -0.81 4.02
CA ASP A 601 -12.72 -0.69 3.93
C ASP A 601 -12.02 -1.70 4.85
N CYS A 602 -12.52 -1.89 6.08
CA CYS A 602 -11.98 -2.85 7.04
C CYS A 602 -12.08 -4.29 6.53
N ARG A 603 -13.23 -4.64 5.97
CA ARG A 603 -13.46 -5.97 5.39
C ARG A 603 -12.53 -6.24 4.23
N THR A 604 -12.41 -5.28 3.30
CA THR A 604 -11.49 -5.38 2.16
C THR A 604 -10.03 -5.54 2.63
N LEU A 605 -9.62 -4.81 3.66
CA LEU A 605 -8.28 -4.92 4.26
C LEU A 605 -8.04 -6.31 4.86
N LEU A 606 -9.00 -6.84 5.64
CA LEU A 606 -8.90 -8.18 6.23
C LEU A 606 -8.90 -9.28 5.17
N GLN A 607 -9.78 -9.19 4.16
CA GLN A 607 -9.86 -10.15 3.05
C GLN A 607 -8.55 -10.21 2.24
N THR A 608 -7.98 -9.04 1.92
CA THR A 608 -6.70 -8.95 1.19
C THR A 608 -5.55 -9.53 2.00
N ARG A 609 -5.63 -9.49 3.33
CA ARG A 609 -4.57 -10.00 4.19
C ARG A 609 -4.71 -11.49 4.44
N LEU A 610 -5.89 -12.00 4.74
CA LEU A 610 -6.16 -13.40 5.12
C LEU A 610 -6.21 -14.38 3.93
N GLU A 611 -5.58 -14.08 2.80
CA GLU A 611 -5.63 -14.89 1.56
C GLU A 611 -5.52 -16.40 1.84
N GLY A 612 -6.57 -17.16 1.50
CA GLY A 612 -6.65 -18.62 1.67
C GLY A 612 -7.45 -19.11 2.88
N ASN A 613 -7.82 -18.24 3.83
CA ASN A 613 -8.61 -18.60 5.00
C ASN A 613 -10.11 -18.31 4.78
N ALA A 614 -10.97 -19.33 4.89
CA ALA A 614 -12.40 -19.22 4.59
C ALA A 614 -13.18 -18.50 5.71
N ALA A 615 -13.06 -17.18 5.82
CA ALA A 615 -13.83 -16.37 6.75
C ALA A 615 -15.09 -15.81 6.08
N THR A 616 -16.23 -15.80 6.77
CA THR A 616 -17.46 -15.20 6.24
C THR A 616 -17.43 -13.67 6.38
N ASP A 617 -18.20 -12.96 5.55
CA ASP A 617 -18.32 -11.49 5.65
C ASP A 617 -18.80 -11.04 7.05
N HIS A 618 -19.62 -11.87 7.70
CA HIS A 618 -20.10 -11.66 9.06
C HIS A 618 -18.98 -11.74 10.11
N ASP A 619 -18.08 -12.71 9.99
CA ASP A 619 -16.95 -12.88 10.91
C ASP A 619 -16.00 -11.69 10.82
N LEU A 620 -15.75 -11.22 9.59
CA LEU A 620 -14.88 -10.07 9.33
C LEU A 620 -15.48 -8.76 9.88
N SER A 621 -16.79 -8.53 9.71
CA SER A 621 -17.46 -7.38 10.33
C SER A 621 -17.46 -7.47 11.87
N THR A 622 -17.63 -8.66 12.42
CA THR A 622 -17.58 -8.88 13.88
C THR A 622 -16.18 -8.61 14.43
N LEU A 623 -15.14 -9.08 13.74
CA LEU A 623 -13.74 -8.81 14.08
C LEU A 623 -13.44 -7.31 13.99
N ALA A 624 -13.87 -6.65 12.91
CA ALA A 624 -13.69 -5.22 12.72
C ALA A 624 -14.36 -4.40 13.83
N LYS A 625 -15.58 -4.76 14.22
CA LYS A 625 -16.31 -4.13 15.33
C LYS A 625 -15.61 -4.35 16.67
N ARG A 626 -15.11 -5.57 16.96
CA ARG A 626 -14.39 -5.88 18.21
C ARG A 626 -13.08 -5.12 18.34
N LEU A 627 -12.40 -4.88 17.23
CA LEU A 627 -11.15 -4.10 17.13
C LEU A 627 -11.37 -2.60 16.88
N GLU A 628 -12.62 -2.14 17.04
CA GLU A 628 -13.04 -0.74 16.90
C GLU A 628 -12.62 -0.08 15.58
N TYR A 629 -12.54 -0.87 14.50
CA TYR A 629 -12.17 -0.43 13.16
C TYR A 629 -10.78 0.25 13.10
N LEU A 630 -9.89 -0.10 14.02
CA LEU A 630 -8.53 0.45 14.08
C LEU A 630 -7.61 -0.32 13.11
N PRO A 631 -7.07 0.31 12.05
CA PRO A 631 -6.30 -0.39 11.01
C PRO A 631 -5.13 -1.21 11.56
N LEU A 632 -4.37 -0.66 12.51
CA LEU A 632 -3.23 -1.38 13.07
C LEU A 632 -3.64 -2.64 13.84
N ALA A 633 -4.75 -2.59 14.58
CA ALA A 633 -5.28 -3.76 15.28
C ALA A 633 -5.82 -4.81 14.30
N LEU A 634 -6.44 -4.39 13.19
CA LEU A 634 -6.90 -5.30 12.14
C LEU A 634 -5.75 -6.02 11.45
N VAL A 635 -4.68 -5.29 11.11
CA VAL A 635 -3.49 -5.89 10.50
C VAL A 635 -2.76 -6.80 11.48
N GLN A 636 -2.71 -6.44 12.77
CA GLN A 636 -2.16 -7.30 13.82
C GLN A 636 -2.94 -8.61 13.93
N ALA A 637 -4.27 -8.53 14.04
CA ALA A 637 -5.11 -9.72 14.12
C ALA A 637 -4.96 -10.60 12.87
N ALA A 638 -4.97 -9.99 11.68
CA ALA A 638 -4.78 -10.74 10.43
C ALA A 638 -3.40 -11.44 10.37
N ALA A 639 -2.33 -10.75 10.78
CA ALA A 639 -0.99 -11.32 10.83
C ALA A 639 -0.92 -12.49 11.82
N PHE A 640 -1.47 -12.32 13.03
CA PHE A 640 -1.51 -13.37 14.05
C PHE A 640 -2.28 -14.61 13.56
N ILE A 641 -3.43 -14.41 12.90
CA ILE A 641 -4.24 -15.49 12.34
C ILE A 641 -3.45 -16.27 11.28
N GLN A 642 -2.71 -15.58 10.41
CA GLN A 642 -1.91 -16.23 9.37
C GLN A 642 -0.66 -16.93 9.91
N GLU A 643 0.11 -16.27 10.78
CA GLU A 643 1.34 -16.81 11.35
C GLU A 643 1.07 -18.08 12.14
N ASN A 644 -0.06 -18.14 12.86
CA ASN A 644 -0.46 -19.30 13.64
C ASN A 644 -1.36 -20.29 12.88
N SER A 645 -1.70 -20.00 11.62
CA SER A 645 -2.56 -20.85 10.78
C SER A 645 -3.90 -21.23 11.44
N ILE A 646 -4.49 -20.29 12.20
CA ILE A 646 -5.80 -20.45 12.85
C ILE A 646 -6.91 -19.81 12.01
N THR A 647 -8.16 -20.09 12.34
CA THR A 647 -9.35 -19.45 11.76
C THR A 647 -9.73 -18.18 12.52
N VAL A 648 -10.57 -17.34 11.92
CA VAL A 648 -11.14 -16.16 12.62
C VAL A 648 -11.96 -16.59 13.85
N GLN A 649 -12.59 -17.76 13.80
CA GLN A 649 -13.37 -18.30 14.91
C GLN A 649 -12.46 -18.72 16.08
N GLU A 650 -11.37 -19.44 15.80
CA GLU A 650 -10.37 -19.79 16.82
C GLU A 650 -9.70 -18.54 17.41
N TYR A 651 -9.53 -17.47 16.61
CA TYR A 651 -9.08 -16.19 17.12
C TYR A 651 -10.07 -15.57 18.11
N PHE A 652 -11.38 -15.69 17.87
CA PHE A 652 -12.39 -15.26 18.85
C PHE A 652 -12.38 -16.11 20.13
N GLU A 653 -12.09 -17.40 20.02
CA GLU A 653 -11.91 -18.28 21.18
C GLU A 653 -10.69 -17.85 22.02
N LEU A 654 -9.55 -17.53 21.39
CA LEU A 654 -8.36 -17.02 22.07
C LEU A 654 -8.56 -15.66 22.75
N GLN A 655 -9.46 -14.84 22.21
CA GLN A 655 -9.81 -13.57 22.81
C GLN A 655 -10.55 -13.75 24.15
N ASP A 656 -11.17 -14.91 24.37
CA ASP A 656 -12.23 -15.17 25.35
C ASP A 656 -13.39 -14.14 25.27
N ASP A 657 -14.49 -14.38 25.99
CA ASP A 657 -15.51 -13.35 26.23
C ASP A 657 -15.03 -12.24 27.18
N SER A 658 -13.78 -12.33 27.65
CA SER A 658 -13.17 -11.37 28.56
C SER A 658 -12.39 -10.28 27.82
N ASP A 659 -12.39 -9.07 28.37
CA ASP A 659 -11.56 -7.98 27.85
C ASP A 659 -10.05 -8.22 28.03
N GLN A 660 -9.66 -9.23 28.83
CA GLN A 660 -8.26 -9.55 29.14
C GLN A 660 -7.55 -10.24 27.97
N GLY A 661 -8.16 -11.27 27.37
CA GLY A 661 -7.57 -12.00 26.23
C GLY A 661 -7.35 -11.10 25.01
N LEU A 662 -8.27 -10.16 24.75
CA LEU A 662 -8.07 -9.14 23.71
C LEU A 662 -6.82 -8.29 23.94
N VAL A 663 -6.59 -7.87 25.17
CA VAL A 663 -5.46 -7.00 25.51
C VAL A 663 -4.14 -7.77 25.48
N ASP A 664 -4.15 -9.05 25.81
CA ASP A 664 -3.00 -9.94 25.67
C ASP A 664 -2.62 -10.09 24.19
N LEU A 665 -3.59 -10.39 23.32
CA LEU A 665 -3.38 -10.43 21.87
C LEU A 665 -2.87 -9.10 21.30
N LEU A 666 -3.39 -7.95 21.75
CA LEU A 666 -2.93 -6.61 21.32
C LEU A 666 -1.54 -6.24 21.83
N SER A 667 -1.01 -6.99 22.80
CA SER A 667 0.34 -6.80 23.36
C SER A 667 1.40 -7.65 22.68
N GLU A 668 1.00 -8.64 21.88
CA GLU A 668 1.91 -9.48 21.09
C GLU A 668 2.61 -8.66 19.98
N GLU A 669 3.89 -8.99 19.75
CA GLU A 669 4.68 -8.37 18.67
C GLU A 669 4.38 -9.03 17.32
N PHE A 670 4.40 -8.25 16.24
CA PHE A 670 4.16 -8.76 14.89
C PHE A 670 4.90 -7.94 13.83
N GLU A 671 5.21 -8.52 12.66
CA GLU A 671 5.94 -7.81 11.60
C GLU A 671 4.99 -7.00 10.70
N THR A 672 5.32 -5.72 10.45
CA THR A 672 4.57 -4.88 9.49
C THR A 672 5.47 -4.12 8.53
N VAL A 673 5.12 -4.19 7.25
CA VAL A 673 5.78 -3.43 6.18
C VAL A 673 5.47 -1.93 6.35
N GLY A 674 6.51 -1.09 6.28
CA GLY A 674 6.37 0.37 6.31
C GLY A 674 6.36 1.00 7.70
N ARG A 675 6.86 0.29 8.72
CA ARG A 675 7.13 0.83 10.06
C ARG A 675 8.64 0.94 10.30
N ASP A 676 9.02 1.92 11.11
CA ASP A 676 10.40 2.10 11.55
C ASP A 676 10.86 0.92 12.42
N SER A 677 12.08 0.41 12.18
CA SER A 677 12.65 -0.77 12.85
C SER A 677 12.85 -0.59 14.36
N GLY A 678 12.90 0.67 14.84
CA GLY A 678 13.03 1.00 16.26
C GLY A 678 11.72 1.31 17.01
N ALA A 679 10.55 1.19 16.37
CA ALA A 679 9.27 1.43 17.02
C ALA A 679 8.63 0.12 17.51
N PRO A 680 8.03 0.09 18.73
CA PRO A 680 7.38 -1.12 19.24
C PRO A 680 6.24 -1.55 18.33
N ARG A 681 6.19 -2.85 18.06
CA ARG A 681 5.37 -3.42 16.99
C ARG A 681 3.93 -3.65 17.46
N ALA A 682 3.72 -3.99 18.73
CA ALA A 682 2.41 -4.17 19.35
C ALA A 682 1.59 -2.85 19.46
N VAL A 683 0.27 -2.93 19.23
CA VAL A 683 -0.66 -1.80 19.42
C VAL A 683 -0.65 -1.32 20.87
N ALA A 684 -0.73 -2.25 21.84
CA ALA A 684 -0.80 -1.90 23.26
C ALA A 684 0.46 -1.17 23.73
N GLN A 685 1.65 -1.66 23.37
CA GLN A 685 2.92 -1.00 23.70
C GLN A 685 3.01 0.42 23.10
N THR A 686 2.49 0.59 21.88
CA THR A 686 2.48 1.90 21.19
C THR A 686 1.70 2.96 21.98
N TRP A 687 0.62 2.56 22.66
CA TRP A 687 -0.16 3.44 23.54
C TRP A 687 0.46 3.56 24.93
N MET A 688 1.02 2.49 25.50
CA MET A 688 1.70 2.56 26.80
C MET A 688 2.85 3.57 26.81
N ILE A 689 3.62 3.69 25.73
CA ILE A 689 4.65 4.74 25.59
C ILE A 689 4.03 6.14 25.59
N SER A 690 2.88 6.30 24.92
CA SER A 690 2.17 7.58 24.91
C SER A 690 1.61 7.91 26.30
N PHE A 691 1.14 6.92 27.07
CA PHE A 691 0.71 7.10 28.46
C PHE A 691 1.86 7.56 29.36
N GLN A 692 3.01 6.89 29.29
CA GLN A 692 4.22 7.28 30.03
C GLN A 692 4.67 8.71 29.68
N ARG A 693 4.56 9.10 28.41
CA ARG A 693 4.90 10.45 27.97
C ARG A 693 3.96 11.50 28.54
N ILE A 694 2.65 11.23 28.53
CA ILE A 694 1.66 12.13 29.14
C ILE A 694 1.92 12.27 30.63
N GLU A 695 2.15 11.17 31.35
CA GLU A 695 2.44 11.18 32.78
C GLU A 695 3.71 11.99 33.10
N ARG A 696 4.75 11.91 32.27
CA ARG A 696 5.98 12.72 32.42
C ARG A 696 5.76 14.22 32.19
N ASN A 697 4.99 14.57 31.15
CA ASN A 697 4.79 15.97 30.76
C ASN A 697 3.71 16.66 31.62
N ASN A 698 2.72 15.90 32.09
CA ASN A 698 1.63 16.37 32.93
C ASN A 698 1.12 15.23 33.82
N THR A 699 1.62 15.16 35.06
CA THR A 699 1.26 14.13 36.03
C THR A 699 -0.25 14.03 36.25
N LEU A 700 -0.94 15.17 36.35
CA LEU A 700 -2.39 15.21 36.53
C LEU A 700 -3.13 14.60 35.33
N ALA A 701 -2.64 14.77 34.11
CA ALA A 701 -3.23 14.12 32.93
C ALA A 701 -3.09 12.59 33.00
N GLY A 702 -1.94 12.08 33.46
CA GLY A 702 -1.75 10.66 33.70
C GLY A 702 -2.67 10.10 34.79
N GLN A 703 -2.85 10.85 35.88
CA GLN A 703 -3.79 10.50 36.96
C GLN A 703 -5.24 10.50 36.48
N LEU A 704 -5.67 11.52 35.73
CA LEU A 704 -7.02 11.60 35.16
C LEU A 704 -7.30 10.45 34.18
N LEU A 705 -6.33 10.11 33.31
CA LEU A 705 -6.46 8.97 32.40
C LEU A 705 -6.65 7.65 33.18
N SER A 706 -5.87 7.48 34.25
CA SER A 706 -5.91 6.31 35.13
C SER A 706 -7.22 6.23 35.91
N PHE A 707 -7.75 7.37 36.36
CA PHE A 707 -9.06 7.46 37.02
C PHE A 707 -10.20 7.13 36.05
N MET A 708 -10.20 7.76 34.87
CA MET A 708 -11.24 7.58 33.84
C MET A 708 -11.33 6.14 33.35
N CYS A 709 -10.23 5.38 33.34
CA CYS A 709 -10.26 4.01 32.82
C CYS A 709 -11.13 3.05 33.64
N LEU A 710 -11.44 3.40 34.90
CA LEU A 710 -12.28 2.58 35.79
C LEU A 710 -13.76 3.00 35.80
N LEU A 711 -14.10 4.08 35.09
CA LEU A 711 -15.47 4.53 34.88
C LEU A 711 -16.10 3.82 33.67
N ASP A 712 -17.42 3.95 33.50
CA ASP A 712 -18.02 3.71 32.17
C ASP A 712 -17.31 4.58 31.12
N ARG A 713 -17.10 4.01 29.93
CA ARG A 713 -16.32 4.62 28.85
C ARG A 713 -17.05 5.77 28.16
N GLN A 714 -18.37 5.86 28.29
CA GLN A 714 -19.20 6.90 27.69
C GLN A 714 -19.72 7.86 28.74
N ASP A 715 -19.97 9.11 28.34
CA ASP A 715 -20.65 10.14 29.15
C ASP A 715 -20.00 10.48 30.50
N ILE A 716 -18.69 10.32 30.62
CA ILE A 716 -17.91 10.56 31.85
C ILE A 716 -18.14 12.01 32.33
N PRO A 717 -18.73 12.22 33.52
CA PRO A 717 -19.02 13.55 34.03
C PRO A 717 -17.75 14.32 34.40
N LYS A 718 -17.67 15.60 34.01
CA LYS A 718 -16.60 16.51 34.42
C LYS A 718 -16.53 16.68 35.94
N GLU A 719 -17.68 16.57 36.62
CA GLU A 719 -17.82 16.66 38.07
C GLU A 719 -16.94 15.63 38.78
N PHE A 720 -16.91 14.37 38.31
CA PHE A 720 -16.05 13.33 38.88
C PHE A 720 -14.57 13.70 38.78
N LEU A 721 -14.14 14.18 37.61
CA LEU A 721 -12.75 14.52 37.33
C LEU A 721 -12.30 15.76 38.11
N SER A 722 -13.16 16.76 38.21
CA SER A 722 -12.88 17.99 38.95
C SER A 722 -12.85 17.76 40.47
N HIS A 723 -13.73 16.92 41.01
CA HIS A 723 -13.70 16.55 42.42
C HIS A 723 -12.40 15.82 42.77
N TYR A 724 -12.03 14.80 41.99
CA TYR A 724 -10.75 14.09 42.18
C TYR A 724 -9.55 15.04 42.10
N SER A 725 -9.51 15.92 41.09
CA SER A 725 -8.43 16.91 40.94
C SER A 725 -8.33 17.90 42.12
N ASN A 726 -9.45 18.28 42.72
CA ASN A 726 -9.49 19.21 43.85
C ASN A 726 -9.09 18.56 45.18
N GLN A 727 -9.25 17.24 45.32
CA GLN A 727 -8.80 16.52 46.50
C GLN A 727 -7.28 16.35 46.53
N GLU A 728 -6.63 16.21 45.36
CA GLU A 728 -5.17 16.08 45.27
C GLU A 728 -4.41 17.43 45.26
N GLN A 729 -5.06 18.57 44.98
CA GLN A 729 -4.40 19.88 44.88
C GLN A 729 -5.05 20.94 45.79
N SER A 730 -4.24 21.65 46.60
CA SER A 730 -4.69 22.78 47.42
C SER A 730 -5.40 23.85 46.57
N GLY A 731 -6.71 24.00 46.76
CA GLY A 731 -7.64 24.69 45.84
C GLY A 731 -7.41 26.19 45.62
N GLY A 732 -6.54 26.54 44.67
CA GLY A 732 -6.35 27.91 44.16
C GLY A 732 -6.64 28.06 42.66
N PRO A 733 -6.76 29.27 42.09
CA PRO A 733 -7.07 29.50 40.67
C PRO A 733 -6.07 28.87 39.68
N SER A 734 -4.85 28.55 40.13
CA SER A 734 -3.86 27.80 39.35
C SER A 734 -4.29 26.34 39.10
N SER A 735 -5.03 25.70 40.03
CA SER A 735 -5.46 24.29 39.88
C SER A 735 -6.46 24.12 38.75
N ARG A 736 -7.40 25.06 38.57
CA ARG A 736 -8.36 25.03 37.46
C ARG A 736 -7.66 25.11 36.09
N ILE A 737 -6.62 25.94 35.96
CA ILE A 737 -5.84 26.04 34.73
C ILE A 737 -5.08 24.73 34.48
N GLN A 738 -4.51 24.12 35.52
CA GLN A 738 -3.81 22.83 35.41
C GLN A 738 -4.76 21.70 35.00
N PHE A 739 -5.96 21.68 35.56
CA PHE A 739 -7.01 20.72 35.20
C PHE A 739 -7.43 20.82 33.73
N GLU A 740 -7.71 22.03 33.24
CA GLU A 740 -8.06 22.23 31.82
C GLU A 740 -6.87 21.91 30.89
N LYS A 741 -5.64 22.17 31.31
CA LYS A 741 -4.43 21.74 30.58
C LYS A 741 -4.30 20.22 30.56
N ALA A 742 -4.63 19.53 31.64
CA ALA A 742 -4.57 18.08 31.73
C ALA A 742 -5.60 17.41 30.81
N LEU A 743 -6.85 17.86 30.83
CA LEU A 743 -7.89 17.42 29.89
C LEU A 743 -7.52 17.78 28.45
N GLY A 744 -6.95 18.97 28.23
CA GLY A 744 -6.45 19.40 26.94
C GLY A 744 -5.35 18.49 26.39
N ALA A 745 -4.46 17.97 27.25
CA ALA A 745 -3.44 17.01 26.87
C ALA A 745 -4.05 15.67 26.47
N LEU A 746 -4.98 15.12 27.25
CA LEU A 746 -5.66 13.86 26.92
C LEU A 746 -6.45 13.94 25.61
N LYS A 747 -7.17 15.06 25.40
CA LYS A 747 -7.85 15.35 24.12
C LYS A 747 -6.87 15.49 22.97
N ALA A 748 -5.71 16.12 23.20
CA ALA A 748 -4.70 16.31 22.16
C ALA A 748 -4.16 14.98 21.64
N PHE A 749 -4.03 13.96 22.48
CA PHE A 749 -3.62 12.60 22.10
C PHE A 749 -4.76 11.73 21.53
N SER A 750 -5.99 12.25 21.47
CA SER A 750 -7.20 11.52 21.07
C SER A 750 -7.53 10.33 21.98
N PHE A 751 -7.08 10.36 23.24
CA PHE A 751 -7.44 9.32 24.22
C PHE A 751 -8.84 9.53 24.81
N ILE A 752 -9.27 10.78 24.84
CA ILE A 752 -10.63 11.16 25.25
C ILE A 752 -11.27 12.08 24.20
N GLY A 753 -12.56 11.88 23.99
CA GLY A 753 -13.46 12.77 23.26
C GLY A 753 -14.26 13.65 24.21
N GLU A 754 -14.86 14.72 23.67
CA GLU A 754 -15.81 15.57 24.39
C GLU A 754 -16.99 15.81 23.43
N GLU A 755 -18.13 15.16 23.68
CA GLU A 755 -19.34 15.30 22.86
C GLU A 755 -20.10 16.59 23.19
N ASN A 756 -20.24 16.90 24.49
CA ASN A 756 -20.91 18.09 25.01
C ASN A 756 -20.05 18.71 26.10
N SER A 757 -20.12 20.04 26.28
CA SER A 757 -19.34 20.75 27.29
C SER A 757 -19.55 20.14 28.69
N GLY A 758 -18.58 19.34 29.16
CA GLY A 758 -18.65 18.65 30.45
C GLY A 758 -18.92 17.14 30.43
N ARG A 759 -19.02 16.48 29.26
CA ARG A 759 -19.12 15.02 29.13
C ARG A 759 -17.99 14.49 28.25
N TYR A 760 -17.29 13.46 28.75
CA TYR A 760 -16.11 12.90 28.08
C TYR A 760 -16.31 11.43 27.74
N ASP A 761 -15.75 11.01 26.61
CA ASP A 761 -15.75 9.61 26.18
C ASP A 761 -14.33 9.08 26.08
N MET A 762 -14.16 7.80 26.39
CA MET A 762 -12.90 7.08 26.23
C MET A 762 -13.08 5.96 25.19
N HIS A 763 -12.07 5.83 24.32
CA HIS A 763 -12.01 4.73 23.37
C HIS A 763 -11.87 3.40 24.11
N ARG A 764 -12.65 2.35 23.79
CA ARG A 764 -12.66 1.10 24.57
C ARG A 764 -11.28 0.46 24.61
N LEU A 765 -10.61 0.31 23.47
CA LEU A 765 -9.26 -0.26 23.45
C LEU A 765 -8.26 0.56 24.28
N VAL A 766 -8.39 1.90 24.33
CA VAL A 766 -7.55 2.75 25.19
C VAL A 766 -7.82 2.43 26.67
N GLN A 767 -9.10 2.36 27.07
CA GLN A 767 -9.50 1.99 28.43
C GLN A 767 -8.91 0.65 28.86
N LEU A 768 -9.02 -0.38 28.02
CA LEU A 768 -8.54 -1.72 28.32
C LEU A 768 -7.01 -1.79 28.45
N VAL A 769 -6.28 -1.14 27.54
CA VAL A 769 -4.82 -1.07 27.62
C VAL A 769 -4.36 -0.24 28.82
N THR A 770 -5.07 0.83 29.20
CA THR A 770 -4.79 1.59 30.43
C THR A 770 -5.00 0.71 31.67
N ARG A 771 -6.06 -0.10 31.74
CA ARG A 771 -6.27 -1.05 32.86
C ARG A 771 -5.15 -2.08 32.97
N LYS A 772 -4.70 -2.67 31.85
CA LYS A 772 -3.55 -3.59 31.86
C LYS A 772 -2.28 -2.87 32.35
N TRP A 773 -2.05 -1.66 31.86
CA TRP A 773 -0.92 -0.85 32.27
C TRP A 773 -0.91 -0.58 33.79
N LEU A 774 -2.05 -0.21 34.38
CA LEU A 774 -2.18 -0.04 35.84
C LEU A 774 -2.02 -1.36 36.61
N THR A 775 -2.55 -2.46 36.09
CA THR A 775 -2.41 -3.79 36.68
C THR A 775 -0.94 -4.22 36.72
N SER A 776 -0.21 -4.01 35.62
CA SER A 776 1.22 -4.30 35.54
C SER A 776 2.08 -3.47 36.50
N ARG A 777 1.60 -2.28 36.91
CA ARG A 777 2.24 -1.41 37.90
C ARG A 777 1.76 -1.65 39.33
N GLY A 778 0.74 -2.48 39.53
CA GLY A 778 0.09 -2.70 40.83
C GLY A 778 -0.67 -1.47 41.37
N THR A 779 -1.06 -0.51 40.52
CA THR A 779 -1.72 0.74 40.95
C THR A 779 -3.23 0.75 40.70
N ILE A 780 -3.79 -0.30 40.11
CA ILE A 780 -5.23 -0.36 39.75
C ILE A 780 -6.13 -0.27 40.99
N SER A 781 -5.81 -0.97 42.08
CA SER A 781 -6.59 -0.94 43.33
C SER A 781 -6.62 0.45 43.97
N ARG A 782 -5.49 1.18 43.90
CA ARG A 782 -5.41 2.57 44.37
C ARG A 782 -6.42 3.44 43.64
N PHE A 783 -6.42 3.43 42.30
CA PHE A 783 -7.36 4.22 41.51
C PHE A 783 -8.80 3.73 41.67
N GLY A 784 -9.02 2.43 41.89
CA GLY A 784 -10.35 1.88 42.20
C GLY A 784 -10.92 2.48 43.47
N ARG A 785 -10.11 2.59 44.52
CA ARG A 785 -10.48 3.29 45.76
C ARG A 785 -10.84 4.75 45.51
N GLU A 786 -10.00 5.50 44.80
CA GLU A 786 -10.26 6.94 44.52
C GLU A 786 -11.58 7.15 43.75
N VAL A 787 -11.86 6.28 42.77
CA VAL A 787 -13.11 6.30 42.00
C VAL A 787 -14.31 5.96 42.88
N LEU A 788 -14.20 4.92 43.71
CA LEU A 788 -15.27 4.55 44.66
C LEU A 788 -15.59 5.72 45.60
N MET A 789 -14.58 6.32 46.21
CA MET A 789 -14.74 7.44 47.14
C MET A 789 -15.37 8.65 46.45
N THR A 790 -14.92 8.97 45.24
CA THR A 790 -15.46 10.11 44.47
C THR A 790 -16.92 9.88 44.09
N ILE A 791 -17.27 8.72 43.52
CA ILE A 791 -18.66 8.44 43.14
C ILE A 791 -19.54 8.34 44.38
N SER A 792 -19.10 7.69 45.46
CA SER A 792 -19.86 7.60 46.71
C SER A 792 -20.16 8.98 47.32
N HIS A 793 -19.27 9.96 47.15
CA HIS A 793 -19.51 11.32 47.64
C HIS A 793 -20.46 12.12 46.76
N LEU A 794 -20.39 11.91 45.44
CA LEU A 794 -21.11 12.72 44.46
C LEU A 794 -22.46 12.13 44.04
N PHE A 795 -22.70 10.84 44.23
CA PHE A 795 -23.94 10.17 43.85
C PHE A 795 -25.05 10.52 44.85
N PRO A 796 -26.06 11.32 44.44
CA PRO A 796 -27.09 11.78 45.36
C PRO A 796 -28.11 10.67 45.65
N PHE A 797 -28.85 10.83 46.76
CA PHE A 797 -30.00 9.97 47.01
C PHE A 797 -31.11 10.28 45.98
N GLY A 798 -31.86 9.25 45.59
CA GLY A 798 -32.88 9.34 44.54
C GLY A 798 -34.10 10.15 44.94
N GLU A 799 -34.18 11.38 44.44
CA GLU A 799 -35.29 12.32 44.61
C GLU A 799 -35.65 12.92 43.24
N PHE A 800 -36.76 13.65 43.15
CA PHE A 800 -37.21 14.22 41.88
C PHE A 800 -36.18 15.19 41.28
N GLU A 801 -35.58 16.03 42.12
CA GLU A 801 -34.57 17.03 41.77
C GLU A 801 -33.24 16.39 41.34
N THR A 802 -32.91 15.21 41.87
CA THR A 802 -31.62 14.53 41.64
C THR A 802 -31.70 13.45 40.56
N ARG A 803 -32.90 13.16 40.05
CA ARG A 803 -33.19 12.13 39.05
C ARG A 803 -32.23 12.12 37.86
N SER A 804 -32.00 13.27 37.25
CA SER A 804 -31.14 13.41 36.06
C SER A 804 -29.67 13.13 36.37
N VAL A 805 -29.21 13.53 37.56
CA VAL A 805 -27.83 13.30 38.04
C VAL A 805 -27.63 11.82 38.34
N CYS A 806 -28.56 11.18 39.05
CA CYS A 806 -28.53 9.74 39.33
C CYS A 806 -28.51 8.93 38.04
N ALA A 807 -29.38 9.25 37.07
CA ALA A 807 -29.42 8.58 35.77
C ALA A 807 -28.07 8.66 35.05
N ALA A 808 -27.44 9.84 35.06
CA ALA A 808 -26.16 10.07 34.41
C ALA A 808 -24.97 9.41 35.12
N TYR A 809 -25.07 9.09 36.41
CA TYR A 809 -23.98 8.49 37.20
C TYR A 809 -24.11 6.96 37.34
N LEU A 810 -25.28 6.40 37.03
CA LEU A 810 -25.63 5.01 37.34
C LEU A 810 -24.71 3.99 36.66
N SER A 811 -24.37 4.18 35.37
CA SER A 811 -23.47 3.28 34.64
C SER A 811 -22.08 3.21 35.26
N HIS A 812 -21.51 4.36 35.63
CA HIS A 812 -20.22 4.46 36.30
C HIS A 812 -20.25 3.81 37.70
N ALA A 813 -21.35 4.00 38.45
CA ALA A 813 -21.54 3.40 39.76
C ALA A 813 -21.62 1.86 39.68
N TYR A 814 -22.35 1.31 38.70
CA TYR A 814 -22.35 -0.13 38.44
C TYR A 814 -20.96 -0.66 38.04
N GLY A 815 -20.22 0.10 37.24
CA GLY A 815 -18.85 -0.24 36.83
C GLY A 815 -17.92 -0.47 38.02
N ILE A 816 -17.90 0.46 38.98
CA ILE A 816 -17.02 0.34 40.15
C ILE A 816 -17.47 -0.73 41.15
N VAL A 817 -18.78 -0.91 41.33
CA VAL A 817 -19.32 -1.95 42.24
C VAL A 817 -18.96 -3.36 41.79
N ARG A 818 -18.84 -3.59 40.47
CA ARG A 818 -18.49 -4.89 39.85
C ARG A 818 -16.98 -5.22 39.89
N LEU A 819 -16.09 -4.24 40.07
CA LEU A 819 -14.64 -4.41 39.92
C LEU A 819 -13.93 -5.18 41.06
N GLY A 820 -14.59 -5.50 42.18
CA GLY A 820 -14.03 -6.41 43.20
C GLY A 820 -14.39 -6.10 44.65
N GLU A 821 -13.87 -6.94 45.54
CA GLU A 821 -14.05 -6.85 47.00
C GLU A 821 -13.17 -5.75 47.58
N PHE A 822 -13.79 -4.86 48.35
CA PHE A 822 -13.09 -3.80 49.05
C PHE A 822 -12.82 -4.28 50.48
N GLU A 823 -11.55 -4.42 50.82
CA GLU A 823 -11.09 -5.12 52.03
C GLU A 823 -11.10 -4.21 53.26
N THR A 824 -10.98 -2.90 53.06
CA THR A 824 -10.93 -1.97 54.19
C THR A 824 -12.33 -1.56 54.67
N GLU A 825 -12.43 -1.26 55.96
CA GLU A 825 -13.68 -0.83 56.57
C GLU A 825 -14.24 0.45 55.92
N ASP A 826 -13.36 1.39 55.57
CA ASP A 826 -13.74 2.66 54.93
C ASP A 826 -14.28 2.47 53.51
N GLU A 827 -13.67 1.59 52.72
CA GLU A 827 -14.17 1.28 51.39
C GLU A 827 -15.49 0.49 51.44
N ALA A 828 -15.66 -0.41 52.42
CA ALA A 828 -16.93 -1.09 52.65
C ALA A 828 -18.04 -0.10 53.02
N LYS A 829 -17.74 0.94 53.82
CA LYS A 829 -18.66 2.04 54.13
C LYS A 829 -19.01 2.86 52.89
N ALA A 830 -18.02 3.24 52.08
CA ALA A 830 -18.23 3.98 50.85
C ALA A 830 -19.07 3.19 49.83
N LYS A 831 -18.77 1.90 49.65
CA LYS A 831 -19.57 1.00 48.81
C LYS A 831 -21.00 0.88 49.31
N ALA A 832 -21.21 0.69 50.61
CA ALA A 832 -22.55 0.63 51.19
C ALA A 832 -23.32 1.95 51.00
N SER A 833 -22.66 3.10 51.16
CA SER A 833 -23.25 4.42 50.91
C SER A 833 -23.67 4.59 49.44
N LEU A 834 -22.79 4.23 48.51
CA LEU A 834 -23.08 4.29 47.08
C LEU A 834 -24.26 3.39 46.71
N LEU A 835 -24.24 2.13 47.16
CA LEU A 835 -25.32 1.16 46.93
C LEU A 835 -26.65 1.65 47.53
N HIS A 836 -26.62 2.31 48.70
CA HIS A 836 -27.81 2.89 49.31
C HIS A 836 -28.44 3.98 48.45
N CYS A 837 -27.62 4.90 47.92
CA CYS A 837 -28.09 5.97 47.03
C CYS A 837 -28.61 5.40 45.69
N MET A 838 -27.89 4.42 45.10
CA MET A 838 -28.34 3.72 43.89
C MET A 838 -29.69 3.02 44.11
N ALA A 839 -29.84 2.30 45.22
CA ALA A 839 -31.07 1.60 45.57
C ALA A 839 -32.24 2.57 45.78
N GLY A 840 -31.99 3.72 46.43
CA GLY A 840 -32.97 4.79 46.57
C GLY A 840 -33.45 5.32 45.22
N TYR A 841 -32.52 5.57 44.30
CA TYR A 841 -32.85 5.99 42.93
C TYR A 841 -33.66 4.93 42.15
N LEU A 842 -33.27 3.66 42.22
CA LEU A 842 -34.00 2.58 41.55
C LEU A 842 -35.41 2.40 42.13
N ASN A 843 -35.56 2.55 43.44
CA ASN A 843 -36.87 2.52 44.10
C ASN A 843 -37.76 3.67 43.60
N PHE A 844 -37.21 4.89 43.52
CA PHE A 844 -37.89 6.06 42.98
C PHE A 844 -38.33 5.89 41.51
N GLU A 845 -37.50 5.25 40.66
CA GLU A 845 -37.85 4.94 39.26
C GLU A 845 -38.82 3.74 39.12
N GLY A 846 -39.27 3.13 40.21
CA GLY A 846 -40.17 1.97 40.17
C GLY A 846 -39.50 0.63 39.87
N ARG A 847 -38.17 0.57 39.84
CA ARG A 847 -37.38 -0.66 39.59
C ARG A 847 -37.15 -1.43 40.89
N TRP A 848 -38.23 -1.80 41.56
CA TRP A 848 -38.19 -2.31 42.93
C TRP A 848 -37.39 -3.61 43.09
N ALA A 849 -37.42 -4.52 42.11
CA ALA A 849 -36.64 -5.76 42.17
C ALA A 849 -35.13 -5.53 42.19
N GLU A 850 -34.62 -4.55 41.42
CA GLU A 850 -33.20 -4.19 41.45
C GLU A 850 -32.85 -3.42 42.73
N ALA A 851 -33.76 -2.55 43.19
CA ALA A 851 -33.59 -1.85 44.47
C ALA A 851 -33.53 -2.81 45.66
N GLU A 852 -34.34 -3.87 45.67
CA GLU A 852 -34.31 -4.93 46.68
C GLU A 852 -32.93 -5.57 46.76
N LEU A 853 -32.37 -6.00 45.62
CA LEU A 853 -31.05 -6.63 45.56
C LEU A 853 -29.97 -5.74 46.18
N LEU A 854 -29.98 -4.44 45.86
CA LEU A 854 -29.00 -3.51 46.40
C LEU A 854 -29.24 -3.21 47.89
N PHE A 855 -30.49 -2.99 48.32
CA PHE A 855 -30.81 -2.71 49.73
C PHE A 855 -30.50 -3.88 50.66
N VAL A 856 -30.69 -5.13 50.23
CA VAL A 856 -30.28 -6.31 50.98
C VAL A 856 -28.76 -6.28 51.22
N GLN A 857 -27.97 -6.04 50.17
CA GLN A 857 -26.51 -5.94 50.29
C GLN A 857 -26.07 -4.79 51.22
N VAL A 858 -26.75 -3.63 51.14
CA VAL A 858 -26.49 -2.48 52.02
C VAL A 858 -26.77 -2.84 53.47
N MET A 859 -27.92 -3.46 53.76
CA MET A 859 -28.31 -3.85 55.11
C MET A 859 -27.31 -4.85 55.72
N GLU A 860 -26.92 -5.89 54.97
CA GLU A 860 -25.95 -6.88 55.43
C GLU A 860 -24.57 -6.25 55.67
N THR A 861 -24.12 -5.40 54.74
CA THR A 861 -22.81 -4.72 54.85
C THR A 861 -22.78 -3.76 56.03
N THR A 862 -23.80 -2.91 56.18
CA THR A 862 -23.89 -1.95 57.29
C THR A 862 -24.07 -2.64 58.64
N ARG A 863 -24.86 -3.73 58.69
CA ARG A 863 -24.97 -4.57 59.89
C ARG A 863 -23.62 -5.15 60.31
N ARG A 864 -22.83 -5.65 59.36
CA ARG A 864 -21.49 -6.21 59.61
C ARG A 864 -20.46 -5.15 60.03
N VAL A 865 -20.45 -4.01 59.35
CA VAL A 865 -19.39 -2.98 59.49
C VAL A 865 -19.70 -1.98 60.60
N LEU A 866 -20.96 -1.55 60.73
CA LEU A 866 -21.38 -0.49 61.66
C LEU A 866 -22.16 -1.03 62.86
N GLY A 867 -22.65 -2.26 62.77
CA GLY A 867 -23.50 -2.90 63.78
C GLY A 867 -24.99 -2.81 63.47
N VAL A 868 -25.76 -3.69 64.10
CA VAL A 868 -27.22 -3.85 63.90
C VAL A 868 -28.04 -2.64 64.36
N GLU A 869 -27.56 -1.89 65.36
CA GLU A 869 -28.25 -0.71 65.90
C GLU A 869 -27.84 0.61 65.24
N HIS A 870 -26.88 0.59 64.31
CA HIS A 870 -26.36 1.82 63.72
C HIS A 870 -27.46 2.53 62.88
N PRO A 871 -27.58 3.88 62.93
CA PRO A 871 -28.62 4.61 62.19
C PRO A 871 -28.68 4.28 60.69
N SER A 872 -27.55 4.10 60.03
CA SER A 872 -27.49 3.68 58.61
C SER A 872 -28.06 2.27 58.38
N THR A 873 -27.82 1.34 59.30
CA THR A 873 -28.39 -0.01 59.24
C THR A 873 -29.91 0.05 59.40
N LEU A 874 -30.40 0.82 60.36
CA LEU A 874 -31.83 1.05 60.57
C LEU A 874 -32.49 1.71 59.34
N SER A 875 -31.85 2.73 58.76
CA SER A 875 -32.30 3.39 57.52
C SER A 875 -32.43 2.41 56.36
N SER A 876 -31.43 1.54 56.18
CA SER A 876 -31.48 0.50 55.14
C SER A 876 -32.58 -0.53 55.36
N MET A 877 -32.86 -0.93 56.62
CA MET A 877 -33.94 -1.84 56.96
C MET A 877 -35.31 -1.24 56.66
N ASN A 878 -35.53 0.03 57.01
CA ASN A 878 -36.76 0.74 56.69
C ASN A 878 -36.98 0.83 55.18
N ASN A 879 -35.96 1.25 54.42
CA ASN A 879 -36.07 1.38 52.97
C ASN A 879 -36.29 0.02 52.28
N LEU A 880 -35.66 -1.04 52.77
CA LEU A 880 -35.90 -2.40 52.28
C LEU A 880 -37.32 -2.87 52.58
N ALA A 881 -37.86 -2.59 53.78
CA ALA A 881 -39.24 -2.92 54.14
C ALA A 881 -40.26 -2.18 53.24
N HIS A 882 -40.03 -0.90 52.96
CA HIS A 882 -40.83 -0.15 51.98
C HIS A 882 -40.73 -0.75 50.57
N THR A 883 -39.53 -1.19 50.16
CA THR A 883 -39.32 -1.85 48.86
C THR A 883 -40.07 -3.17 48.77
N TRP A 884 -39.98 -4.02 49.79
CA TRP A 884 -40.72 -5.30 49.87
C TRP A 884 -42.22 -5.10 49.86
N ARG A 885 -42.74 -4.08 50.54
CA ARG A 885 -44.14 -3.70 50.45
C ARG A 885 -44.53 -3.34 49.02
N GLY A 886 -43.72 -2.54 48.32
CA GLY A 886 -43.94 -2.19 46.91
C GLY A 886 -43.96 -3.40 45.97
N ILE A 887 -43.15 -4.42 46.24
CA ILE A 887 -43.11 -5.68 45.47
C ILE A 887 -44.26 -6.64 45.83
N GLY A 888 -44.97 -6.40 46.94
CA GLY A 888 -46.05 -7.27 47.44
C GLY A 888 -45.60 -8.34 48.44
N LYS A 889 -44.36 -8.31 48.92
CA LYS A 889 -43.83 -9.16 50.00
C LYS A 889 -44.24 -8.61 51.37
N ILE A 890 -45.56 -8.56 51.60
CA ILE A 890 -46.15 -7.89 52.77
C ILE A 890 -45.70 -8.51 54.10
N PRO A 891 -45.69 -9.85 54.29
CA PRO A 891 -45.26 -10.45 55.56
C PRO A 891 -43.81 -10.09 55.94
N GLU A 892 -42.90 -10.17 54.96
CA GLU A 892 -41.48 -9.86 55.15
C GLU A 892 -41.26 -8.36 55.41
N ALA A 893 -42.01 -7.49 54.73
CA ALA A 893 -41.97 -6.05 54.97
C ALA A 893 -42.40 -5.68 56.40
N LEU A 894 -43.49 -6.28 56.90
CA LEU A 894 -43.99 -6.05 58.26
C LEU A 894 -42.99 -6.53 59.32
N ASP A 895 -42.42 -7.72 59.15
CA ASP A 895 -41.45 -8.29 60.09
C ASP A 895 -40.16 -7.46 60.16
N LEU A 896 -39.63 -7.05 59.00
CA LEU A 896 -38.45 -6.21 58.94
C LEU A 896 -38.70 -4.82 59.55
N MET A 897 -39.88 -4.24 59.31
CA MET A 897 -40.27 -2.95 59.88
C MET A 897 -40.40 -3.02 61.42
N ARG A 898 -41.01 -4.07 61.96
CA ARG A 898 -41.07 -4.31 63.43
C ARG A 898 -39.68 -4.42 64.03
N THR A 899 -38.78 -5.13 63.36
CA THR A 899 -37.38 -5.27 63.79
C THR A 899 -36.64 -3.94 63.74
N CYS A 900 -36.87 -3.12 62.70
CA CYS A 900 -36.30 -1.78 62.61
C CYS A 900 -36.76 -0.86 63.76
N ILE A 901 -38.04 -0.90 64.11
CA ILE A 901 -38.62 -0.11 65.21
C ILE A 901 -38.08 -0.57 66.57
N SER A 902 -37.97 -1.89 66.80
CA SER A 902 -37.50 -2.41 68.09
C SER A 902 -36.05 -2.00 68.37
N LEU A 903 -35.16 -2.18 67.38
CA LEU A 903 -33.76 -1.76 67.47
C LEU A 903 -33.62 -0.23 67.56
N GLY A 904 -34.40 0.50 66.78
CA GLY A 904 -34.39 1.95 66.77
C GLY A 904 -34.87 2.59 68.08
N ARG A 905 -35.85 1.99 68.76
CA ARG A 905 -36.30 2.44 70.10
C ARG A 905 -35.18 2.35 71.13
N VAL A 906 -34.39 1.28 71.09
CA VAL A 906 -33.26 1.07 72.01
C VAL A 906 -32.16 2.11 71.76
N LYS A 907 -31.85 2.40 70.49
CA LYS A 907 -30.71 3.25 70.14
C LYS A 907 -31.00 4.75 70.07
N LEU A 908 -32.12 5.13 69.45
CA LEU A 908 -32.48 6.52 69.14
C LEU A 908 -33.53 7.09 70.10
N GLY A 909 -34.18 6.23 70.89
CA GLY A 909 -35.29 6.59 71.76
C GLY A 909 -36.66 6.53 71.06
N PRO A 910 -37.76 6.35 71.83
CA PRO A 910 -39.10 6.17 71.28
C PRO A 910 -39.67 7.43 70.62
N ASP A 911 -39.24 8.63 71.04
CA ASP A 911 -39.75 9.92 70.54
C ASP A 911 -39.01 10.41 69.29
N HIS A 912 -38.03 9.66 68.79
CA HIS A 912 -37.26 10.07 67.62
C HIS A 912 -38.16 10.14 66.36
N PRO A 913 -38.18 11.24 65.60
CA PRO A 913 -39.11 11.44 64.47
C PRO A 913 -39.06 10.32 63.42
N TYR A 914 -37.86 9.82 63.12
CA TYR A 914 -37.67 8.67 62.23
C TYR A 914 -38.42 7.41 62.70
N ILE A 915 -38.38 7.10 64.00
CA ILE A 915 -39.06 5.94 64.58
C ILE A 915 -40.58 6.14 64.60
N GLN A 916 -41.04 7.36 64.89
CA GLN A 916 -42.45 7.72 64.82
C GLN A 916 -43.02 7.57 63.40
N SER A 917 -42.23 7.93 62.37
CA SER A 917 -42.58 7.70 60.97
C SER A 917 -42.71 6.22 60.64
N SER A 918 -41.73 5.40 61.02
CA SER A 918 -41.77 3.94 60.82
C SER A 918 -42.94 3.27 61.55
N ILE A 919 -43.26 3.69 62.79
CA ILE A 919 -44.43 3.20 63.54
C ILE A 919 -45.73 3.56 62.83
N SER A 920 -45.86 4.80 62.36
CA SER A 920 -47.04 5.26 61.64
C SER A 920 -47.23 4.49 60.32
N ALA A 921 -46.13 4.27 59.59
CA ALA A 921 -46.13 3.45 58.38
C ALA A 921 -46.55 2.01 58.68
N LEU A 922 -45.98 1.37 59.71
CA LEU A 922 -46.36 0.01 60.11
C LEU A 922 -47.85 -0.10 60.44
N GLY A 923 -48.40 0.87 61.19
CA GLY A 923 -49.84 0.89 61.55
C GLY A 923 -50.76 0.97 60.33
N LEU A 924 -50.40 1.79 59.33
CA LEU A 924 -51.12 1.86 58.06
C LEU A 924 -51.02 0.54 57.27
N TRP A 925 -49.86 -0.10 57.28
CA TRP A 925 -49.67 -1.34 56.53
C TRP A 925 -50.44 -2.51 57.14
N GLU A 926 -50.53 -2.55 58.46
CA GLU A 926 -51.30 -3.56 59.18
C GLU A 926 -52.81 -3.37 58.96
N SER A 927 -53.33 -2.13 58.92
CA SER A 927 -54.74 -1.87 58.57
C SER A 927 -55.06 -2.26 57.12
N ASP A 928 -54.19 -1.90 56.17
CA ASP A 928 -54.38 -2.23 54.75
C ASP A 928 -54.35 -3.75 54.50
N SER A 929 -53.67 -4.52 55.36
CA SER A 929 -53.61 -5.99 55.28
C SER A 929 -54.78 -6.71 55.97
N GLN A 930 -55.60 -5.99 56.75
CA GLN A 930 -56.79 -6.54 57.42
C GLN A 930 -58.08 -6.25 56.63
N ASP A 931 -58.07 -5.24 55.75
CA ASP A 931 -59.22 -4.79 54.94
C ASP A 931 -59.23 -5.33 53.49
N GLY A 932 -58.26 -6.17 53.10
CA GLY A 932 -58.18 -6.86 51.80
C GLY A 932 -58.08 -8.36 51.96
#